data_AF-A0A9W9PNA5-F1
#
_entry.id   AF-A0A9W9PNA5-F1
#
_cell.length_a   1.000
_cell.length_b   1.000
_cell.length_c   1.000
_cell.angle_alpha   90.00
_cell.angle_beta   90.00
_cell.angle_gamma   90.00
#
_symmetry.space_group_name_H-M   'P 1'
#
loop_
_entity.id
_entity.type
_entity.pdbx_description
1 polymer ?
#
loop_
_entity_poly.entity_id
_entity_poly.type
_entity_poly.pdbx_seq_one_letter_code
_entity_poly.pdbx_strand_id
1 'polypeptide(L)'
;MHLTSLIVLSLVPFVLADDWDDFTNNLATDLAPLITLFGERLTKQFLSESISLVDNVIFALSPLGVLTTVVSLIRVCGGSSLRAFVGRAQEGPAEAESELLSCVSESTAELFNDSGISRVFGRPKVLEIVAWENEDSISGERSVEYGTLLDAITKGAWSIKGTDRSLEDWCQIPNLSLNKGIKRRNEVWFICTVVLGTALQIGVIVYAMITVFIFPSDFKKDGKAVPSYAFPFFIIGSAFLFIGMFSSAIIIERSSKEYSIEPTKPSKLYWLQPGNQNVGDQVFGAFVAVEEGMNSTMTKNLQYIKSVRDQNFKVQDLSIYLTVLSTMFGFIIQFIGLRALHASVILASLGATLLMSILRTCLRTERMAPDEDKLKNDREITSHKNQELDYFAFYLEDVRCFGLISSPLDTPDNSSLTGTGNTEASLAKRLIETRARLAQLTSCSEDGLSVAWEGMPIRIIAYSLARTIEATMDLMSSWGIDFGKSFEFPLAFECKSVSTKSVTPSRTTYIINLVRCGDALRWWINPNELEAILGLWTWSLYKSKKEWRRPLSRLVGLDEAQAEKETTYLYFCKWIYRQTEARMVSLTTIDSSRRLFGLESNGLAHGRDILVVKRENDLETMAAQDIYIRLLHNVFSQLTELGGDVDMSVGLQGTYVAVNTRINELVHCFEGCNLGSREDALLCIVPALEHNHILPSLAADFISLRNRTDKFVQNNDWAQAFRLVEWICQRSVGVEFEFSVYEFGNLCRRALLTNDKVAQLEGFKYVTNLLDSDPRTSFLKSRKVNLSQSQVNQQWWDTFSKQLGWMAWNISINRPGMDWVQLNLDSINLDHDLASPSGASHGTEETMAGVRAMQEWLTLDHLDFERGTTDTSDVLCYSWARQRGFNALLYMFLVRLIELGGECPPLIQYAFTIAAKCHSGWGVQVLQRRQADIETLNANRFSALMEAVVLEDLGAVQTLLANGANPNGNDRVRDKRPLILAAMKGYLDIVKLLLLSYDATLEVTDSVGLSALYWAVSENQVETARFLLSHGADINRGVDGSTPLHSAITGVITENQMEMIHLVLEQGANVNPADETSNLPLMRAAISSKADLVRLLLSKGADAHAKDDEGLTALDWARRCDCEETAAILEDAMDH
;
A
#
# COMPACT_ATOMS: atom_id res chain seq x y z
N MET A 1 -71.59 11.06 -38.04
CA MET A 1 -71.73 9.99 -39.06
C MET A 1 -70.65 8.97 -38.75
N HIS A 2 -70.86 7.73 -38.31
CA HIS A 2 -71.98 6.77 -38.23
C HIS A 2 -71.85 6.11 -36.83
N LEU A 3 -72.81 6.15 -35.90
CA LEU A 3 -74.07 5.38 -35.82
C LEU A 3 -73.99 3.98 -36.46
N THR A 4 -73.32 3.01 -35.80
CA THR A 4 -73.58 1.55 -35.89
C THR A 4 -72.61 0.75 -34.99
N SER A 5 -72.72 0.85 -33.66
CA SER A 5 -71.97 -0.03 -32.74
C SER A 5 -72.67 -0.33 -31.42
N LEU A 6 -74.00 -0.15 -31.33
CA LEU A 6 -74.75 -0.43 -30.09
C LEU A 6 -76.14 -1.02 -30.36
N ILE A 7 -76.25 -1.84 -31.41
CA ILE A 7 -77.41 -2.70 -31.69
C ILE A 7 -76.98 -4.16 -31.45
N VAL A 8 -76.69 -4.49 -30.20
CA VAL A 8 -76.58 -5.90 -29.74
C VAL A 8 -77.38 -6.15 -28.45
N LEU A 9 -78.07 -5.14 -27.90
CA LEU A 9 -78.89 -5.32 -26.69
C LEU A 9 -80.41 -5.38 -26.95
N SER A 10 -80.84 -5.59 -28.20
CA SER A 10 -82.26 -5.74 -28.57
C SER A 10 -82.67 -7.14 -29.03
N LEU A 11 -81.89 -8.17 -28.71
CA LEU A 11 -82.26 -9.57 -28.94
C LEU A 11 -81.98 -10.40 -27.68
N VAL A 12 -82.81 -10.17 -26.66
CA VAL A 12 -83.10 -11.20 -25.65
C VAL A 12 -84.57 -11.60 -25.86
N PRO A 13 -84.91 -12.89 -25.93
CA PRO A 13 -86.27 -13.33 -26.23
C PRO A 13 -87.22 -12.89 -25.12
N PHE A 14 -88.49 -12.69 -25.48
CA PHE A 14 -89.60 -12.73 -24.53
C PHE A 14 -89.60 -14.12 -23.85
N VAL A 15 -88.86 -14.24 -22.75
CA VAL A 15 -88.91 -15.37 -21.82
C VAL A 15 -89.72 -14.89 -20.62
N LEU A 16 -90.70 -15.71 -20.24
CA LEU A 16 -91.60 -15.46 -19.11
C LEU A 16 -90.80 -15.14 -17.84
N ALA A 17 -91.33 -14.22 -17.04
CA ALA A 17 -90.68 -13.56 -15.90
C ALA A 17 -90.15 -14.48 -14.78
N ASP A 18 -90.41 -15.79 -14.81
CA ASP A 18 -90.06 -16.71 -13.72
C ASP A 18 -88.56 -17.09 -13.69
N ASP A 19 -87.83 -17.06 -14.83
CA ASP A 19 -86.40 -17.48 -14.86
C ASP A 19 -85.42 -16.46 -14.23
N TRP A 20 -85.79 -15.18 -14.19
CA TRP A 20 -84.90 -14.10 -13.74
C TRP A 20 -84.85 -13.93 -12.22
N ASP A 21 -85.93 -14.29 -11.52
CA ASP A 21 -86.00 -14.21 -10.07
C ASP A 21 -85.19 -15.33 -9.39
N ASP A 22 -85.16 -16.53 -10.00
CA ASP A 22 -84.29 -17.64 -9.58
C ASP A 22 -82.80 -17.34 -9.81
N PHE A 23 -82.45 -16.69 -10.93
CA PHE A 23 -81.09 -16.18 -11.15
C PHE A 23 -80.68 -15.23 -10.02
N THR A 24 -81.57 -14.33 -9.60
CA THR A 24 -81.30 -13.34 -8.54
C THR A 24 -81.13 -13.96 -7.15
N ASN A 25 -81.95 -14.97 -6.83
CA ASN A 25 -81.86 -15.68 -5.55
C ASN A 25 -80.58 -16.51 -5.43
N ASN A 26 -80.10 -17.07 -6.55
CA ASN A 26 -78.83 -17.81 -6.63
C ASN A 26 -77.61 -16.91 -6.90
N LEU A 27 -77.83 -15.68 -7.35
CA LEU A 27 -76.78 -14.69 -7.66
C LEU A 27 -75.86 -14.44 -6.47
N ALA A 28 -76.42 -14.37 -5.25
CA ALA A 28 -75.63 -14.13 -4.04
C ALA A 28 -74.66 -15.28 -3.71
N THR A 29 -75.09 -16.52 -3.96
CA THR A 29 -74.25 -17.72 -3.81
C THR A 29 -73.22 -17.84 -4.93
N ASP A 30 -73.56 -17.44 -6.16
CA ASP A 30 -72.68 -17.56 -7.33
C ASP A 30 -71.67 -16.39 -7.47
N LEU A 31 -71.98 -15.20 -6.96
CA LEU A 31 -71.05 -14.06 -6.89
C LEU A 31 -70.19 -14.02 -5.63
N ALA A 32 -70.51 -14.78 -4.58
CA ALA A 32 -69.68 -14.81 -3.38
C ALA A 32 -68.19 -15.13 -3.67
N PRO A 33 -67.84 -16.10 -4.55
CA PRO A 33 -66.46 -16.32 -4.98
C PRO A 33 -65.87 -15.15 -5.77
N LEU A 34 -66.67 -14.45 -6.57
CA LEU A 34 -66.22 -13.39 -7.48
C LEU A 34 -66.01 -12.06 -6.72
N ILE A 35 -66.89 -11.74 -5.78
CA ILE A 35 -66.78 -10.59 -4.87
C ILE A 35 -65.60 -10.77 -3.91
N THR A 36 -65.36 -11.98 -3.41
CA THR A 36 -64.18 -12.28 -2.57
C THR A 36 -62.88 -12.24 -3.37
N LEU A 37 -62.84 -12.84 -4.57
CA LEU A 37 -61.64 -12.90 -5.41
C LEU A 37 -61.22 -11.52 -5.98
N PHE A 38 -62.17 -10.73 -6.48
CA PHE A 38 -61.87 -9.44 -7.12
C PHE A 38 -61.95 -8.25 -6.17
N GLY A 39 -62.81 -8.30 -5.15
CA GLY A 39 -63.04 -7.17 -4.26
C GLY A 39 -61.86 -6.87 -3.34
N GLU A 40 -61.18 -7.88 -2.80
CA GLU A 40 -60.12 -7.65 -1.81
C GLU A 40 -58.86 -7.03 -2.43
N ARG A 41 -58.27 -7.67 -3.44
CA ARG A 41 -56.98 -7.24 -4.03
C ARG A 41 -57.07 -5.87 -4.72
N LEU A 42 -58.13 -5.63 -5.51
CA LEU A 42 -58.34 -4.34 -6.18
C LEU A 42 -58.59 -3.20 -5.18
N THR A 43 -59.21 -3.52 -4.03
CA THR A 43 -59.45 -2.55 -2.97
C THR A 43 -58.17 -2.17 -2.26
N LYS A 44 -57.39 -3.15 -1.81
CA LYS A 44 -56.09 -2.90 -1.17
C LYS A 44 -55.16 -2.12 -2.11
N GLN A 45 -54.99 -2.58 -3.35
CA GLN A 45 -54.11 -1.94 -4.34
C GLN A 45 -54.49 -0.48 -4.60
N PHE A 46 -55.78 -0.17 -4.72
CA PHE A 46 -56.17 1.21 -4.98
C PHE A 46 -55.96 2.11 -3.76
N LEU A 47 -56.25 1.61 -2.55
CA LEU A 47 -56.04 2.36 -1.31
C LEU A 47 -54.55 2.63 -1.09
N SER A 48 -53.68 1.66 -1.34
CA SER A 48 -52.23 1.82 -1.23
C SER A 48 -51.61 2.83 -2.21
N GLU A 49 -52.39 3.29 -3.18
CA GLU A 49 -51.97 4.19 -4.25
C GLU A 49 -52.86 5.46 -4.32
N SER A 50 -53.80 5.65 -3.39
CA SER A 50 -54.72 6.80 -3.34
C SER A 50 -54.05 7.97 -2.64
N ILE A 51 -53.98 9.11 -3.34
CA ILE A 51 -53.22 10.30 -2.91
C ILE A 51 -54.01 11.60 -3.10
N SER A 52 -55.21 11.52 -3.69
CA SER A 52 -56.04 12.69 -3.96
C SER A 52 -57.50 12.47 -3.56
N LEU A 53 -58.19 13.57 -3.28
CA LEU A 53 -59.64 13.56 -3.04
C LEU A 53 -60.43 13.03 -4.25
N VAL A 54 -59.93 13.23 -5.47
CA VAL A 54 -60.56 12.72 -6.70
C VAL A 54 -60.50 11.19 -6.73
N ASP A 55 -59.38 10.60 -6.30
CA ASP A 55 -59.24 9.14 -6.18
C ASP A 55 -60.25 8.57 -5.18
N ASN A 56 -60.45 9.24 -4.04
CA ASN A 56 -61.43 8.80 -3.04
C ASN A 56 -62.86 8.85 -3.55
N VAL A 57 -63.21 9.82 -4.40
CA VAL A 57 -64.53 9.87 -5.06
C VAL A 57 -64.67 8.69 -6.04
N ILE A 58 -63.66 8.43 -6.86
CA ILE A 58 -63.66 7.28 -7.79
C ILE A 58 -63.81 5.96 -7.01
N PHE A 59 -63.13 5.84 -5.88
CA PHE A 59 -63.25 4.69 -4.98
C PHE A 59 -64.68 4.50 -4.47
N ALA A 60 -65.32 5.58 -4.02
CA ALA A 60 -66.69 5.54 -3.47
C ALA A 60 -67.76 5.27 -4.54
N LEU A 61 -67.54 5.67 -5.80
CA LEU A 61 -68.47 5.42 -6.92
C LEU A 61 -68.55 3.94 -7.34
N SER A 62 -67.62 3.10 -6.89
CA SER A 62 -67.60 1.67 -7.15
C SER A 62 -67.48 0.88 -5.84
N PRO A 63 -68.60 0.61 -5.13
CA PRO A 63 -68.58 -0.08 -3.85
C PRO A 63 -68.36 -1.59 -3.99
N LEU A 64 -67.27 -1.98 -4.64
CA LEU A 64 -66.74 -3.35 -4.65
C LEU A 64 -65.71 -3.46 -3.51
N GLY A 65 -65.79 -4.51 -2.69
CA GLY A 65 -64.88 -4.69 -1.55
C GLY A 65 -65.25 -3.88 -0.29
N VAL A 66 -66.54 -3.66 -0.04
CA VAL A 66 -67.06 -2.92 1.14
C VAL A 66 -66.52 -3.50 2.46
N LEU A 67 -66.56 -4.82 2.63
CA LEU A 67 -66.03 -5.48 3.82
C LEU A 67 -64.52 -5.24 3.95
N THR A 68 -63.75 -5.40 2.87
CA THR A 68 -62.32 -5.11 2.84
C THR A 68 -62.02 -3.67 3.22
N THR A 69 -62.83 -2.71 2.78
CA THR A 69 -62.67 -1.28 3.10
C THR A 69 -62.87 -1.02 4.59
N VAL A 70 -63.93 -1.57 5.18
CA VAL A 70 -64.20 -1.45 6.62
C VAL A 70 -63.09 -2.11 7.45
N VAL A 71 -62.66 -3.31 7.04
CA VAL A 71 -61.53 -4.01 7.65
C VAL A 71 -60.23 -3.19 7.54
N SER A 72 -59.98 -2.56 6.39
CA SER A 72 -58.80 -1.74 6.14
C SER A 72 -58.79 -0.48 7.00
N LEU A 73 -59.94 0.20 7.13
CA LEU A 73 -60.11 1.36 8.01
C LEU A 73 -59.80 0.99 9.47
N ILE A 74 -60.32 -0.16 9.94
CA ILE A 74 -60.09 -0.66 11.29
C ILE A 74 -58.62 -1.07 11.49
N ARG A 75 -57.99 -1.71 10.50
CA ARG A 75 -56.58 -2.10 10.55
C ARG A 75 -55.67 -0.88 10.65
N VAL A 76 -55.91 0.18 9.86
CA VAL A 76 -55.06 1.39 9.86
C VAL A 76 -55.31 2.28 11.08
N CYS A 77 -56.57 2.62 11.36
CA CYS A 77 -56.94 3.67 12.31
C CYS A 77 -57.64 3.16 13.59
N GLY A 78 -58.08 1.90 13.63
CA GLY A 78 -58.88 1.38 14.73
C GLY A 78 -58.07 1.10 16.00
N GLY A 79 -58.67 1.37 17.16
CA GLY A 79 -58.13 0.98 18.47
C GLY A 79 -58.02 -0.54 18.65
N SER A 80 -57.38 -0.96 19.73
CA SER A 80 -57.11 -2.38 20.03
C SER A 80 -58.38 -3.25 20.07
N SER A 81 -59.50 -2.71 20.54
CA SER A 81 -60.80 -3.39 20.58
C SER A 81 -61.39 -3.64 19.19
N LEU A 82 -61.35 -2.64 18.30
CA LEU A 82 -61.83 -2.75 16.91
C LEU A 82 -60.95 -3.71 16.11
N ARG A 83 -59.63 -3.66 16.27
CA ARG A 83 -58.70 -4.60 15.64
C ARG A 83 -58.94 -6.04 16.11
N ALA A 84 -59.26 -6.25 17.38
CA ALA A 84 -59.63 -7.57 17.90
C ALA A 84 -60.93 -8.11 17.30
N PHE A 85 -61.94 -7.27 17.09
CA PHE A 85 -63.20 -7.66 16.44
C PHE A 85 -62.99 -8.24 15.03
N VAL A 86 -62.02 -7.69 14.29
CA VAL A 86 -61.68 -8.15 12.93
C VAL A 86 -60.67 -9.32 12.94
N GLY A 87 -60.28 -9.82 14.11
CA GLY A 87 -59.32 -10.92 14.25
C GLY A 87 -57.87 -10.51 13.96
N ARG A 88 -57.55 -9.21 14.05
CA ARG A 88 -56.23 -8.63 13.73
C ARG A 88 -55.60 -7.89 14.93
N ALA A 89 -55.91 -8.32 16.15
CA ALA A 89 -55.42 -7.66 17.38
C ALA A 89 -53.88 -7.65 17.50
N GLN A 90 -53.22 -8.70 17.00
CA GLN A 90 -51.77 -8.90 17.08
C GLN A 90 -51.01 -8.36 15.85
N GLU A 91 -51.73 -7.74 14.90
CA GLU A 91 -51.13 -7.20 13.68
C GLU A 91 -50.24 -5.99 14.00
N GLY A 92 -48.99 -6.04 13.52
CA GLY A 92 -48.06 -4.93 13.63
C GLY A 92 -48.49 -3.73 12.77
N PRO A 93 -48.14 -2.48 13.14
CA PRO A 93 -48.49 -1.31 12.36
C PRO A 93 -47.92 -1.33 10.92
N ALA A 94 -46.83 -2.07 10.71
CA ALA A 94 -46.16 -2.26 9.43
C ALA A 94 -46.96 -3.10 8.42
N GLU A 95 -47.70 -4.12 8.90
CA GLU A 95 -48.52 -4.99 8.01
C GLU A 95 -49.68 -4.22 7.38
N ALA A 96 -50.31 -3.34 8.15
CA ALA A 96 -51.35 -2.45 7.64
C ALA A 96 -50.76 -1.39 6.68
N GLU A 97 -49.56 -0.89 6.97
CA GLU A 97 -48.89 0.11 6.14
C GLU A 97 -48.48 -0.45 4.77
N SER A 98 -47.87 -1.64 4.73
CA SER A 98 -47.39 -2.25 3.50
C SER A 98 -48.53 -2.58 2.52
N GLU A 99 -49.69 -2.99 3.03
CA GLU A 99 -50.84 -3.37 2.19
C GLU A 99 -51.79 -2.22 1.81
N LEU A 100 -51.93 -1.18 2.65
CA LEU A 100 -53.08 -0.27 2.58
C LEU A 100 -52.75 1.20 2.41
N LEU A 101 -51.52 1.64 2.70
CA LEU A 101 -51.14 3.06 2.68
C LEU A 101 -50.22 3.39 1.50
N SER A 102 -50.17 4.64 1.07
CA SER A 102 -49.19 5.11 0.07
C SER A 102 -47.81 5.41 0.69
N CYS A 103 -47.73 5.44 2.02
CA CYS A 103 -46.55 5.83 2.75
C CYS A 103 -45.53 4.70 2.93
N VAL A 104 -44.32 5.13 3.25
CA VAL A 104 -43.17 4.30 3.58
C VAL A 104 -42.65 4.78 4.93
N SER A 105 -42.24 3.85 5.80
CA SER A 105 -41.74 4.14 7.15
C SER A 105 -40.48 3.36 7.47
N GLU A 106 -39.94 3.50 8.67
CA GLU A 106 -38.81 2.69 9.13
C GLU A 106 -39.08 1.18 9.10
N SER A 107 -40.36 0.78 9.13
CA SER A 107 -40.80 -0.61 9.17
C SER A 107 -41.21 -1.17 7.83
N THR A 108 -41.45 -0.32 6.83
CA THR A 108 -41.92 -0.69 5.49
C THR A 108 -41.19 0.10 4.43
N ALA A 109 -40.67 -0.57 3.42
CA ALA A 109 -39.94 0.06 2.34
C ALA A 109 -40.24 -0.58 1.00
N GLU A 110 -39.71 0.00 -0.07
CA GLU A 110 -39.95 -0.43 -1.43
C GLU A 110 -38.65 -0.84 -2.11
N LEU A 111 -38.69 -1.95 -2.86
CA LEU A 111 -37.58 -2.46 -3.65
C LEU A 111 -38.00 -2.73 -5.10
N PHE A 112 -37.07 -2.55 -6.02
CA PHE A 112 -37.22 -2.93 -7.41
C PHE A 112 -37.09 -4.44 -7.59
N ASN A 113 -37.97 -4.97 -8.43
CA ASN A 113 -37.98 -6.35 -8.91
C ASN A 113 -38.17 -6.34 -10.44
N ASP A 114 -37.87 -7.44 -11.12
CA ASP A 114 -37.90 -7.55 -12.59
C ASP A 114 -39.27 -7.25 -13.22
N SER A 115 -40.34 -7.34 -12.43
CA SER A 115 -41.72 -7.12 -12.86
C SER A 115 -42.38 -5.87 -12.29
N GLY A 116 -41.69 -5.11 -11.43
CA GLY A 116 -42.26 -3.93 -10.77
C GLY A 116 -41.64 -3.65 -9.39
N ILE A 117 -42.35 -2.90 -8.56
CA ILE A 117 -41.89 -2.52 -7.22
C ILE A 117 -42.63 -3.38 -6.20
N SER A 118 -41.87 -4.00 -5.31
CA SER A 118 -42.38 -4.79 -4.19
C SER A 118 -42.21 -4.01 -2.89
N ARG A 119 -43.24 -4.05 -2.04
CA ARG A 119 -43.12 -3.56 -0.66
C ARG A 119 -42.58 -4.65 0.24
N VAL A 120 -41.61 -4.29 1.07
CA VAL A 120 -40.90 -5.19 1.95
C VAL A 120 -40.87 -4.66 3.37
N PHE A 121 -40.76 -5.56 4.34
CA PHE A 121 -40.62 -5.19 5.75
C PHE A 121 -39.15 -4.90 6.07
N GLY A 122 -38.92 -3.87 6.88
CA GLY A 122 -37.58 -3.42 7.29
C GLY A 122 -36.99 -2.32 6.40
N ARG A 123 -35.71 -2.01 6.62
CA ARG A 123 -34.97 -0.97 5.90
C ARG A 123 -34.02 -1.61 4.86
N PRO A 124 -34.43 -1.71 3.59
CA PRO A 124 -33.59 -2.22 2.52
C PRO A 124 -32.57 -1.16 2.09
N LYS A 125 -31.55 -1.61 1.36
CA LYS A 125 -30.48 -0.75 0.86
C LYS A 125 -30.91 -0.17 -0.48
N VAL A 126 -31.27 1.11 -0.52
CA VAL A 126 -31.49 1.86 -1.76
C VAL A 126 -30.80 3.20 -1.62
N LEU A 127 -29.94 3.54 -2.58
CA LEU A 127 -29.22 4.80 -2.61
C LEU A 127 -29.88 5.74 -3.61
N GLU A 128 -30.30 6.92 -3.14
CA GLU A 128 -30.89 7.98 -3.96
C GLU A 128 -29.87 9.08 -4.21
N ILE A 129 -29.62 9.39 -5.49
CA ILE A 129 -28.62 10.37 -5.93
C ILE A 129 -29.28 11.38 -6.87
N VAL A 130 -29.09 12.65 -6.57
CA VAL A 130 -29.50 13.78 -7.40
C VAL A 130 -28.27 14.34 -8.09
N ALA A 131 -28.33 14.45 -9.41
CA ALA A 131 -27.37 15.22 -10.20
C ALA A 131 -28.02 16.53 -10.62
N TRP A 132 -27.43 17.68 -10.29
CA TRP A 132 -27.95 18.99 -10.70
C TRP A 132 -26.88 19.87 -11.33
N GLU A 133 -27.31 20.72 -12.26
CA GLU A 133 -26.45 21.67 -12.94
C GLU A 133 -26.26 22.93 -12.07
N ASN A 134 -25.01 23.26 -11.77
CA ASN A 134 -24.60 24.52 -11.16
C ASN A 134 -23.94 25.40 -12.23
N GLU A 135 -24.44 26.62 -12.38
CA GLU A 135 -23.78 27.65 -13.19
C GLU A 135 -22.97 28.54 -12.25
N ASP A 136 -21.66 28.58 -12.45
CA ASP A 136 -20.77 29.45 -11.70
C ASP A 136 -21.06 30.91 -12.06
N SER A 137 -21.44 31.70 -11.06
CA SER A 137 -21.81 33.11 -11.23
C SER A 137 -20.70 34.01 -11.79
N ILE A 138 -19.44 33.54 -11.79
CA ILE A 138 -18.24 34.30 -12.19
C ILE A 138 -17.68 33.83 -13.55
N SER A 139 -17.66 32.52 -13.83
CA SER A 139 -17.07 31.95 -15.05
C SER A 139 -18.11 31.61 -16.14
N GLY A 140 -19.39 31.48 -15.78
CA GLY A 140 -20.44 30.99 -16.69
C GLY A 140 -20.29 29.51 -17.06
N GLU A 141 -19.39 28.79 -16.40
CA GLU A 141 -19.12 27.38 -16.64
C GLU A 141 -20.18 26.52 -15.93
N ARG A 142 -20.65 25.48 -16.62
CA ARG A 142 -21.68 24.56 -16.15
C ARG A 142 -21.02 23.35 -15.55
N SER A 143 -21.10 23.20 -14.23
CA SER A 143 -20.64 22.02 -13.51
C SER A 143 -21.82 21.16 -13.09
N VAL A 144 -21.64 19.84 -13.10
CA VAL A 144 -22.62 18.90 -12.56
C VAL A 144 -22.17 18.51 -11.16
N GLU A 145 -23.03 18.74 -10.17
CA GLU A 145 -22.80 18.25 -8.81
C GLU A 145 -23.67 17.02 -8.53
N TYR A 146 -23.10 16.08 -7.77
CA TYR A 146 -23.78 14.87 -7.31
C TYR A 146 -23.93 14.90 -5.78
N GLY A 147 -25.12 14.58 -5.28
CA GLY A 147 -25.38 14.51 -3.85
C GLY A 147 -26.67 13.74 -3.54
N THR A 148 -27.00 13.63 -2.26
CA THR A 148 -28.29 13.11 -1.81
C THR A 148 -29.41 14.13 -2.09
N LEU A 149 -30.68 13.70 -1.99
CA LEU A 149 -31.81 14.63 -2.06
C LEU A 149 -31.73 15.71 -0.97
N LEU A 150 -31.23 15.35 0.22
CA LEU A 150 -31.00 16.31 1.31
C LEU A 150 -29.92 17.34 0.95
N ASP A 151 -28.81 16.91 0.32
CA ASP A 151 -27.78 17.82 -0.18
C ASP A 151 -28.34 18.79 -1.23
N ALA A 152 -29.19 18.29 -2.13
CA ALA A 152 -29.80 19.10 -3.16
C ALA A 152 -30.78 20.14 -2.59
N ILE A 153 -31.52 19.80 -1.53
CA ILE A 153 -32.42 20.73 -0.83
C ILE A 153 -31.63 21.76 -0.03
N THR A 154 -30.61 21.35 0.73
CA THR A 154 -29.77 22.26 1.54
C THR A 154 -28.99 23.25 0.67
N LYS A 155 -28.52 22.83 -0.51
CA LYS A 155 -27.88 23.69 -1.51
C LYS A 155 -28.86 24.47 -2.38
N GLY A 156 -30.17 24.35 -2.16
CA GLY A 156 -31.21 25.11 -2.85
C GLY A 156 -31.45 24.70 -4.31
N ALA A 157 -30.97 23.54 -4.74
CA ALA A 157 -31.24 22.97 -6.06
C ALA A 157 -32.66 22.38 -6.16
N TRP A 158 -33.26 22.02 -5.03
CA TRP A 158 -34.63 21.49 -4.89
C TRP A 158 -35.38 22.23 -3.78
N SER A 159 -36.70 22.36 -3.90
CA SER A 159 -37.55 23.07 -2.95
C SER A 159 -38.77 22.25 -2.53
N ILE A 160 -39.15 22.35 -1.27
CA ILE A 160 -40.32 21.67 -0.70
C ILE A 160 -41.51 22.62 -0.71
N LYS A 161 -42.66 22.17 -1.24
CA LYS A 161 -43.93 22.88 -1.11
C LYS A 161 -44.60 22.53 0.21
N GLY A 162 -44.44 23.38 1.23
CA GLY A 162 -45.09 23.26 2.53
C GLY A 162 -44.22 23.75 3.70
N THR A 163 -44.79 24.53 4.61
CA THR A 163 -44.11 25.05 5.81
C THR A 163 -44.30 24.10 6.98
N ASP A 164 -43.30 23.28 7.34
CA ASP A 164 -42.87 23.07 8.74
C ASP A 164 -41.70 22.09 8.92
N ARG A 165 -41.03 22.25 10.07
CA ARG A 165 -39.69 21.77 10.46
C ARG A 165 -39.51 20.25 10.64
N SER A 166 -38.37 19.79 10.13
CA SER A 166 -37.37 18.79 10.59
C SER A 166 -36.99 17.86 9.45
N LEU A 167 -36.16 18.38 8.53
CA LEU A 167 -35.81 17.80 7.22
C LEU A 167 -35.03 16.48 7.29
N GLU A 168 -34.41 16.15 8.43
CA GLU A 168 -33.34 15.15 8.53
C GLU A 168 -33.85 13.69 8.63
N ASP A 169 -34.97 13.45 9.31
CA ASP A 169 -35.41 12.07 9.62
C ASP A 169 -36.23 11.39 8.50
N TRP A 170 -36.96 12.15 7.68
CA TRP A 170 -37.96 11.56 6.76
C TRP A 170 -37.47 11.34 5.33
N CYS A 171 -36.32 11.92 4.96
CA CYS A 171 -35.85 11.98 3.56
C CYS A 171 -35.11 10.71 3.09
N GLN A 172 -34.94 9.70 3.95
CA GLN A 172 -33.96 8.64 3.75
C GLN A 172 -34.47 7.41 2.98
N ILE A 173 -35.76 7.07 3.09
CA ILE A 173 -36.33 5.89 2.42
C ILE A 173 -37.14 6.35 1.22
N PRO A 174 -36.80 6.02 -0.03
CA PRO A 174 -37.53 6.51 -1.19
C PRO A 174 -38.91 5.86 -1.33
N ASN A 175 -39.90 6.64 -1.79
CA ASN A 175 -41.20 6.10 -2.25
C ASN A 175 -41.08 5.77 -3.75
N LEU A 176 -40.59 4.58 -4.08
CA LEU A 176 -40.36 4.17 -5.46
C LEU A 176 -41.67 4.02 -6.25
N SER A 177 -42.75 3.53 -5.62
CA SER A 177 -44.05 3.30 -6.26
C SER A 177 -44.69 4.59 -6.78
N LEU A 178 -44.60 5.68 -6.00
CA LEU A 178 -45.16 6.98 -6.33
C LEU A 178 -44.33 7.74 -7.38
N ASN A 179 -43.00 7.56 -7.37
CA ASN A 179 -42.08 8.32 -8.21
C ASN A 179 -41.70 7.60 -9.52
N LYS A 180 -41.65 6.26 -9.51
CA LYS A 180 -41.26 5.46 -10.69
C LYS A 180 -42.25 4.36 -11.05
N GLY A 181 -42.86 3.70 -10.05
CA GLY A 181 -43.68 2.51 -10.25
C GLY A 181 -44.93 2.70 -11.10
N ILE A 182 -45.56 3.87 -11.00
CA ILE A 182 -46.85 4.17 -11.63
C ILE A 182 -46.70 5.45 -12.46
N LYS A 183 -46.86 5.34 -13.78
CA LYS A 183 -46.95 6.53 -14.63
C LYS A 183 -48.32 7.17 -14.44
N ARG A 184 -48.36 8.31 -13.75
CA ARG A 184 -49.62 9.04 -13.53
C ARG A 184 -50.17 9.55 -14.85
N ARG A 185 -51.41 9.16 -15.16
CA ARG A 185 -52.16 9.78 -16.26
C ARG A 185 -52.55 11.20 -15.91
N ASN A 186 -52.71 12.03 -16.93
CA ASN A 186 -53.15 13.42 -16.79
C ASN A 186 -54.44 13.50 -15.94
N GLU A 187 -54.53 14.48 -15.04
CA GLU A 187 -55.66 14.72 -14.13
C GLU A 187 -57.02 14.72 -14.85
N VAL A 188 -57.03 15.13 -16.12
CA VAL A 188 -58.22 15.09 -17.00
C VAL A 188 -58.87 13.70 -17.04
N TRP A 189 -58.09 12.62 -17.10
CA TRP A 189 -58.61 11.24 -17.15
C TRP A 189 -59.31 10.82 -15.85
N PHE A 190 -58.81 11.31 -14.70
CA PHE A 190 -59.42 11.07 -13.40
C PHE A 190 -60.76 11.81 -13.31
N ILE A 191 -60.80 13.08 -13.74
CA ILE A 191 -62.03 13.88 -13.78
C ILE A 191 -63.07 13.24 -14.72
N CYS A 192 -62.66 12.80 -15.92
CA CYS A 192 -63.56 12.10 -16.86
C CYS A 192 -64.16 10.83 -16.25
N THR A 193 -63.37 10.06 -15.50
CA THR A 193 -63.84 8.84 -14.83
C THR A 193 -64.87 9.15 -13.74
N VAL A 194 -64.68 10.22 -12.95
CA VAL A 194 -65.67 10.67 -11.95
C VAL A 194 -66.98 11.06 -12.63
N VAL A 195 -66.93 11.83 -13.72
CA VAL A 195 -68.12 12.26 -14.45
C VAL A 195 -68.86 11.07 -15.05
N LEU A 196 -68.14 10.12 -15.64
CA LEU A 196 -68.75 8.90 -16.18
C LEU A 196 -69.36 8.03 -15.07
N GLY A 197 -68.66 7.86 -13.95
CA GLY A 197 -69.14 7.07 -12.82
C GLY A 197 -70.37 7.64 -12.16
N THR A 198 -70.40 8.95 -11.92
CA THR A 198 -71.59 9.64 -11.39
C THR A 198 -72.78 9.50 -12.34
N ALA A 199 -72.57 9.64 -13.65
CA ALA A 199 -73.61 9.44 -14.65
C ALA A 199 -74.17 8.00 -14.66
N LEU A 200 -73.30 6.99 -14.57
CA LEU A 200 -73.70 5.58 -14.49
C LEU A 200 -74.55 5.29 -13.23
N GLN A 201 -74.11 5.78 -12.06
CA GLN A 201 -74.83 5.55 -10.80
C GLN A 201 -76.19 6.24 -10.77
N ILE A 202 -76.28 7.49 -11.26
CA ILE A 202 -77.56 8.19 -11.42
C ILE A 202 -78.46 7.45 -12.42
N GLY A 203 -77.89 6.94 -13.52
CA GLY A 203 -78.61 6.15 -14.52
C GLY A 203 -79.27 4.90 -13.94
N VAL A 204 -78.58 4.16 -13.06
CA VAL A 204 -79.15 2.99 -12.37
C VAL A 204 -80.29 3.38 -11.43
N ILE A 205 -80.16 4.49 -10.69
CA ILE A 205 -81.22 5.00 -9.80
C ILE A 205 -82.46 5.41 -10.61
N VAL A 206 -82.27 6.13 -11.72
CA VAL A 206 -83.36 6.51 -12.64
C VAL A 206 -84.01 5.27 -13.25
N TYR A 207 -83.22 4.27 -13.66
CA TYR A 207 -83.74 3.01 -14.17
C TYR A 207 -84.59 2.27 -13.11
N ALA A 208 -84.12 2.20 -11.86
CA ALA A 208 -84.89 1.64 -10.76
C ALA A 208 -86.22 2.40 -10.55
N MET A 209 -86.20 3.73 -10.65
CA MET A 209 -87.40 4.58 -10.53
C MET A 209 -88.42 4.26 -11.64
N ILE A 210 -87.95 4.13 -12.88
CA ILE A 210 -88.78 3.79 -14.04
C ILE A 210 -89.45 2.40 -13.84
N THR A 211 -88.68 1.40 -13.41
CA THR A 211 -89.21 0.03 -13.21
C THR A 211 -90.27 -0.04 -12.11
N VAL A 212 -90.16 0.79 -11.06
CA VAL A 212 -91.07 0.75 -9.89
C VAL A 212 -92.31 1.63 -10.07
N PHE A 213 -92.16 2.84 -10.62
CA PHE A 213 -93.28 3.81 -10.66
C PHE A 213 -93.92 3.96 -12.03
N ILE A 214 -93.18 3.77 -13.12
CA ILE A 214 -93.68 4.03 -14.48
C ILE A 214 -94.21 2.75 -15.13
N PHE A 215 -93.51 1.62 -14.97
CA PHE A 215 -93.88 0.32 -15.56
C PHE A 215 -94.06 -0.82 -14.52
N PRO A 216 -94.91 -0.66 -13.49
CA PRO A 216 -95.09 -1.66 -12.43
C PRO A 216 -95.78 -2.96 -12.88
N SER A 217 -96.48 -2.95 -14.03
CA SER A 217 -97.14 -4.14 -14.58
C SER A 217 -96.19 -5.09 -15.29
N ASP A 218 -95.11 -4.55 -15.85
CA ASP A 218 -94.20 -5.27 -16.75
C ASP A 218 -93.00 -5.83 -15.98
N PHE A 219 -92.63 -5.18 -14.88
CA PHE A 219 -91.52 -5.58 -14.00
C PHE A 219 -92.05 -6.08 -12.65
N LYS A 220 -92.58 -7.30 -12.63
CA LYS A 220 -93.07 -7.98 -11.41
C LYS A 220 -91.96 -8.82 -10.77
N LYS A 221 -92.04 -9.00 -9.46
CA LYS A 221 -91.17 -9.87 -8.67
C LYS A 221 -92.00 -11.02 -8.09
N ASP A 222 -91.62 -12.27 -8.34
CA ASP A 222 -92.35 -13.49 -7.96
C ASP A 222 -93.85 -13.42 -8.35
N GLY A 223 -94.12 -12.85 -9.54
CA GLY A 223 -95.48 -12.61 -10.05
C GLY A 223 -96.27 -11.47 -9.36
N LYS A 224 -95.67 -10.74 -8.41
CA LYS A 224 -96.30 -9.62 -7.66
C LYS A 224 -95.65 -8.27 -7.96
N ALA A 225 -96.36 -7.18 -7.68
CA ALA A 225 -95.80 -5.84 -7.80
C ALA A 225 -94.65 -5.63 -6.77
N VAL A 226 -93.63 -4.88 -7.16
CA VAL A 226 -92.49 -4.55 -6.29
C VAL A 226 -92.98 -3.86 -5.01
N PRO A 227 -92.51 -4.27 -3.82
CA PRO A 227 -92.90 -3.65 -2.56
C PRO A 227 -92.53 -2.15 -2.52
N SER A 228 -93.42 -1.32 -1.97
CA SER A 228 -93.22 0.14 -1.92
C SER A 228 -91.99 0.59 -1.13
N TYR A 229 -91.47 -0.24 -0.22
CA TYR A 229 -90.25 0.04 0.53
C TYR A 229 -88.96 -0.18 -0.28
N ALA A 230 -89.01 -0.93 -1.38
CA ALA A 230 -87.83 -1.42 -2.09
C ALA A 230 -86.97 -0.28 -2.69
N PHE A 231 -87.62 0.64 -3.41
CA PHE A 231 -86.95 1.76 -4.05
C PHE A 231 -86.39 2.82 -3.06
N PRO A 232 -87.16 3.28 -2.05
CA PRO A 232 -86.61 4.16 -1.02
C PRO A 232 -85.42 3.54 -0.28
N PHE A 233 -85.48 2.24 0.04
CA PHE A 233 -84.36 1.56 0.70
C PHE A 233 -83.16 1.44 -0.23
N PHE A 234 -83.35 1.16 -1.53
CA PHE A 234 -82.25 1.16 -2.48
C PHE A 234 -81.51 2.50 -2.55
N ILE A 235 -82.22 3.63 -2.71
CA ILE A 235 -81.59 4.96 -2.77
C ILE A 235 -80.91 5.34 -1.45
N ILE A 236 -81.63 5.18 -0.33
CA ILE A 236 -81.11 5.53 1.00
C ILE A 236 -79.86 4.68 1.29
N GLY A 237 -79.92 3.38 1.01
CA GLY A 237 -78.80 2.46 1.15
C GLY A 237 -77.60 2.86 0.29
N SER A 238 -77.81 3.16 -1.00
CA SER A 238 -76.75 3.60 -1.91
C SER A 238 -76.09 4.91 -1.47
N ALA A 239 -76.86 5.87 -0.96
CA ALA A 239 -76.34 7.15 -0.45
C ALA A 239 -75.48 6.95 0.81
N PHE A 240 -75.97 6.18 1.79
CA PHE A 240 -75.20 5.86 3.01
C PHE A 240 -73.95 5.04 2.70
N LEU A 241 -74.02 4.14 1.73
CA LEU A 241 -72.86 3.35 1.30
C LEU A 241 -71.81 4.23 0.62
N PHE A 242 -72.22 5.15 -0.27
CA PHE A 242 -71.29 6.10 -0.90
C PHE A 242 -70.59 6.98 0.15
N ILE A 243 -71.35 7.58 1.08
CA ILE A 243 -70.79 8.43 2.15
C ILE A 243 -69.85 7.64 3.05
N GLY A 244 -70.22 6.40 3.40
CA GLY A 244 -69.42 5.51 4.23
C GLY A 244 -68.10 5.11 3.56
N MET A 245 -68.16 4.73 2.28
CA MET A 245 -66.99 4.36 1.49
C MET A 245 -66.05 5.55 1.25
N PHE A 246 -66.60 6.73 0.93
CA PHE A 246 -65.83 7.97 0.76
C PHE A 246 -65.14 8.40 2.06
N SER A 247 -65.87 8.38 3.18
CA SER A 247 -65.32 8.71 4.49
C SER A 247 -64.23 7.72 4.90
N SER A 248 -64.41 6.43 4.59
CA SER A 248 -63.40 5.40 4.85
C SER A 248 -62.10 5.68 4.08
N ALA A 249 -62.20 6.02 2.80
CA ALA A 249 -61.04 6.34 1.96
C ALA A 249 -60.31 7.61 2.44
N ILE A 250 -61.04 8.68 2.77
CA ILE A 250 -60.46 9.93 3.30
C ILE A 250 -59.72 9.72 4.62
N ILE A 251 -60.28 8.92 5.54
CA ILE A 251 -59.64 8.69 6.84
C ILE A 251 -58.34 7.90 6.64
N ILE A 252 -58.32 6.93 5.73
CA ILE A 252 -57.12 6.17 5.37
C ILE A 252 -56.07 7.09 4.71
N GLU A 253 -56.45 7.88 3.72
CA GLU A 253 -55.56 8.85 3.04
C GLU A 253 -54.92 9.83 4.04
N ARG A 254 -55.72 10.41 4.94
CA ARG A 254 -55.24 11.38 5.95
C ARG A 254 -54.34 10.78 7.03
N SER A 255 -54.23 9.46 7.10
CA SER A 255 -53.26 8.80 7.98
C SER A 255 -51.82 8.91 7.48
N SER A 256 -51.63 9.34 6.21
CA SER A 256 -50.36 9.69 5.60
C SER A 256 -50.28 11.19 5.28
N LYS A 257 -49.09 11.76 5.42
CA LYS A 257 -48.72 13.12 4.98
C LYS A 257 -47.85 13.03 3.74
N GLU A 258 -48.16 13.84 2.76
CA GLU A 258 -47.46 13.87 1.48
C GLU A 258 -46.71 15.19 1.30
N TYR A 259 -45.46 15.10 0.84
CA TYR A 259 -44.61 16.23 0.52
C TYR A 259 -44.26 16.17 -0.97
N SER A 260 -44.59 17.25 -1.70
CA SER A 260 -44.20 17.43 -3.09
C SER A 260 -42.94 18.29 -3.14
N ILE A 261 -41.88 17.73 -3.73
CA ILE A 261 -40.57 18.36 -3.86
C ILE A 261 -40.30 18.57 -5.35
N GLU A 262 -39.91 19.78 -5.70
CA GLU A 262 -39.70 20.18 -7.09
C GLU A 262 -38.30 20.78 -7.28
N PRO A 263 -37.62 20.47 -8.39
CA PRO A 263 -36.30 21.00 -8.70
C PRO A 263 -36.38 22.50 -9.07
N THR A 264 -35.52 23.31 -8.46
CA THR A 264 -35.32 24.71 -8.86
C THR A 264 -34.28 24.82 -9.98
N LYS A 265 -33.32 23.88 -10.01
CA LYS A 265 -32.25 23.74 -11.01
C LYS A 265 -32.45 22.49 -11.89
N PRO A 266 -31.96 22.48 -13.14
CA PRO A 266 -32.04 21.30 -14.00
C PRO A 266 -31.40 20.12 -13.30
N SER A 267 -32.17 19.03 -13.12
CA SER A 267 -31.74 17.89 -12.33
C SER A 267 -32.05 16.55 -13.01
N LYS A 268 -31.38 15.49 -12.55
CA LYS A 268 -31.69 14.08 -12.78
C LYS A 268 -31.70 13.33 -11.46
N LEU A 269 -32.55 12.33 -11.35
CA LEU A 269 -32.68 11.51 -10.16
C LEU A 269 -32.33 10.06 -10.47
N TYR A 270 -31.49 9.47 -9.62
CA TYR A 270 -30.99 8.12 -9.75
C TYR A 270 -31.35 7.32 -8.50
N TRP A 271 -31.87 6.11 -8.68
CA TRP A 271 -32.05 5.14 -7.61
C TRP A 271 -31.21 3.90 -7.90
N LEU A 272 -30.28 3.61 -6.99
CA LEU A 272 -29.37 2.49 -7.05
C LEU A 272 -29.72 1.47 -5.97
N GLN A 273 -30.02 0.25 -6.40
CA GLN A 273 -30.27 -0.90 -5.54
C GLN A 273 -29.12 -1.91 -5.70
N PRO A 274 -28.36 -2.24 -4.63
CA PRO A 274 -27.40 -3.34 -4.67
C PRO A 274 -28.13 -4.68 -4.87
N GLY A 275 -27.44 -5.62 -5.51
CA GLY A 275 -27.95 -6.97 -5.71
C GLY A 275 -27.88 -7.84 -4.47
N ASN A 276 -28.51 -9.02 -4.57
CA ASN A 276 -28.52 -10.06 -3.54
C ASN A 276 -29.01 -9.58 -2.17
N GLN A 277 -29.94 -8.62 -2.17
CA GLN A 277 -30.59 -8.19 -0.93
C GLN A 277 -31.63 -9.23 -0.52
N ASN A 278 -31.38 -9.88 0.61
CA ASN A 278 -32.30 -10.86 1.19
C ASN A 278 -33.26 -10.14 2.13
N VAL A 279 -34.56 -10.13 1.82
CA VAL A 279 -35.60 -9.63 2.72
C VAL A 279 -36.66 -10.73 2.88
N GLY A 280 -36.70 -11.33 4.07
CA GLY A 280 -37.45 -12.57 4.29
C GLY A 280 -36.92 -13.70 3.40
N ASP A 281 -37.81 -14.35 2.66
CA ASP A 281 -37.48 -15.45 1.74
C ASP A 281 -37.20 -14.98 0.29
N GLN A 282 -37.25 -13.66 0.03
CA GLN A 282 -37.07 -13.10 -1.31
C GLN A 282 -35.67 -12.49 -1.47
N VAL A 283 -35.08 -12.72 -2.64
CA VAL A 283 -33.79 -12.15 -3.05
C VAL A 283 -34.03 -11.11 -4.15
N PHE A 284 -33.61 -9.88 -3.91
CA PHE A 284 -33.74 -8.78 -4.86
C PHE A 284 -32.44 -8.57 -5.64
N GLY A 285 -32.56 -8.49 -6.96
CA GLY A 285 -31.43 -8.26 -7.87
C GLY A 285 -30.96 -6.80 -7.87
N ALA A 286 -29.77 -6.58 -8.45
CA ALA A 286 -29.23 -5.23 -8.60
C ALA A 286 -30.03 -4.44 -9.64
N PHE A 287 -30.30 -3.16 -9.38
CA PHE A 287 -31.18 -2.34 -10.22
C PHE A 287 -30.75 -0.87 -10.24
N VAL A 288 -30.83 -0.23 -11.42
CA VAL A 288 -30.61 1.21 -11.59
C VAL A 288 -31.76 1.83 -12.35
N ALA A 289 -32.54 2.68 -11.68
CA ALA A 289 -33.56 3.52 -12.31
C ALA A 289 -33.08 4.97 -12.41
N VAL A 290 -33.46 5.62 -13.50
CA VAL A 290 -33.21 7.05 -13.74
C VAL A 290 -34.54 7.74 -14.04
N GLU A 291 -34.76 8.89 -13.43
CA GLU A 291 -35.79 9.85 -13.84
C GLU A 291 -35.12 11.06 -14.49
N GLU A 292 -35.42 11.26 -15.77
CA GLU A 292 -34.75 12.25 -16.62
C GLU A 292 -35.72 12.80 -17.68
N GLY A 293 -35.33 13.94 -18.27
CA GLY A 293 -36.09 14.58 -19.33
C GLY A 293 -36.02 13.86 -20.67
N MET A 294 -36.72 14.45 -21.64
CA MET A 294 -36.72 13.97 -23.03
C MET A 294 -35.28 13.89 -23.56
N ASN A 295 -34.92 12.77 -24.21
CA ASN A 295 -33.56 12.48 -24.70
C ASN A 295 -32.47 12.45 -23.62
N SER A 296 -32.79 12.03 -22.40
CA SER A 296 -31.82 11.88 -21.31
C SER A 296 -31.12 13.19 -20.92
N THR A 297 -31.84 14.31 -20.94
CA THR A 297 -31.34 15.61 -20.49
C THR A 297 -31.79 15.92 -19.07
N MET A 298 -31.02 16.73 -18.34
CA MET A 298 -31.47 17.31 -17.06
C MET A 298 -32.69 18.20 -17.29
N THR A 299 -33.68 18.15 -16.39
CA THR A 299 -34.89 18.96 -16.53
C THR A 299 -35.39 19.51 -15.20
N LYS A 300 -36.20 20.57 -15.28
CA LYS A 300 -36.94 21.14 -14.15
C LYS A 300 -38.36 20.58 -14.03
N ASN A 301 -38.81 19.78 -14.99
CA ASN A 301 -40.16 19.22 -15.04
C ASN A 301 -40.22 17.87 -14.33
N LEU A 302 -39.55 17.75 -13.17
CA LEU A 302 -39.60 16.55 -12.33
C LEU A 302 -40.46 16.85 -11.11
N GLN A 303 -41.20 15.85 -10.64
CA GLN A 303 -41.97 15.93 -9.41
C GLN A 303 -41.62 14.73 -8.53
N TYR A 304 -41.11 15.00 -7.34
CA TYR A 304 -40.83 13.97 -6.34
C TYR A 304 -41.86 14.03 -5.22
N ILE A 305 -42.53 12.91 -4.99
CA ILE A 305 -43.58 12.77 -3.97
C ILE A 305 -43.08 11.84 -2.88
N LYS A 306 -43.04 12.34 -1.65
CA LYS A 306 -42.71 11.57 -0.46
C LYS A 306 -43.96 11.43 0.41
N SER A 307 -44.38 10.20 0.70
CA SER A 307 -45.50 9.92 1.60
C SER A 307 -44.99 9.26 2.88
N VAL A 308 -45.30 9.86 4.02
CA VAL A 308 -44.85 9.45 5.36
C VAL A 308 -46.05 9.30 6.27
N ARG A 309 -46.05 8.26 7.11
CA ARG A 309 -47.12 8.04 8.10
C ARG A 309 -47.14 9.16 9.14
N ASP A 310 -48.30 9.77 9.37
CA ASP A 310 -48.45 10.80 10.39
C ASP A 310 -48.63 10.15 11.78
N GLN A 311 -47.54 10.08 12.56
CA GLN A 311 -47.57 9.50 13.91
C GLN A 311 -48.46 10.29 14.89
N ASN A 312 -48.69 11.57 14.61
CA ASN A 312 -49.50 12.46 15.45
C ASN A 312 -50.99 12.47 15.07
N PHE A 313 -51.37 11.77 14.00
CA PHE A 313 -52.74 11.70 13.54
C PHE A 313 -53.59 10.82 14.46
N LYS A 314 -54.30 11.44 15.40
CA LYS A 314 -55.28 10.77 16.26
C LYS A 314 -56.69 11.01 15.72
N VAL A 315 -57.26 9.98 15.10
CA VAL A 315 -58.69 10.00 14.75
C VAL A 315 -59.51 9.81 16.01
N GLN A 316 -60.59 10.58 16.17
CA GLN A 316 -61.54 10.35 17.25
C GLN A 316 -62.26 9.02 16.99
N ASP A 317 -62.24 8.10 17.96
CA ASP A 317 -62.88 6.77 17.84
C ASP A 317 -64.34 6.88 17.36
N LEU A 318 -65.06 7.92 17.79
CA LEU A 318 -66.43 8.22 17.34
C LEU A 318 -66.57 8.33 15.81
N SER A 319 -65.59 8.93 15.12
CA SER A 319 -65.61 9.08 13.67
C SER A 319 -65.44 7.73 12.97
N ILE A 320 -64.63 6.84 13.53
CA ILE A 320 -64.42 5.49 12.98
C ILE A 320 -65.70 4.67 13.17
N TYR A 321 -66.28 4.66 14.37
CA TYR A 321 -67.55 3.98 14.64
C TYR A 321 -68.68 4.48 13.75
N LEU A 322 -68.82 5.80 13.58
CA LEU A 322 -69.85 6.39 12.72
C LEU A 322 -69.67 5.98 11.25
N THR A 323 -68.42 5.96 10.76
CA THR A 323 -68.10 5.57 9.38
C THR A 323 -68.37 4.09 9.13
N VAL A 324 -67.94 3.21 10.04
CA VAL A 324 -68.18 1.76 9.95
C VAL A 324 -69.67 1.46 10.01
N LEU A 325 -70.41 2.09 10.93
CA LEU A 325 -71.85 1.92 11.07
C LEU A 325 -72.60 2.43 9.83
N SER A 326 -72.25 3.62 9.31
CA SER A 326 -72.82 4.18 8.08
C SER A 326 -72.61 3.25 6.89
N THR A 327 -71.41 2.69 6.74
CA THR A 327 -71.06 1.79 5.62
C THR A 327 -71.83 0.46 5.72
N MET A 328 -71.88 -0.14 6.90
CA MET A 328 -72.59 -1.41 7.13
C MET A 328 -74.11 -1.25 7.01
N PHE A 329 -74.66 -0.18 7.59
CA PHE A 329 -76.08 0.14 7.51
C PHE A 329 -76.51 0.44 6.07
N GLY A 330 -75.70 1.22 5.33
CA GLY A 330 -75.89 1.49 3.92
C GLY A 330 -75.90 0.20 3.08
N PHE A 331 -74.93 -0.69 3.30
CA PHE A 331 -74.86 -1.97 2.61
C PHE A 331 -76.08 -2.87 2.89
N ILE A 332 -76.49 -3.02 4.15
CA ILE A 332 -77.63 -3.87 4.53
C ILE A 332 -78.93 -3.32 3.94
N ILE A 333 -79.18 -2.02 4.05
CA ILE A 333 -80.40 -1.39 3.52
C ILE A 333 -80.42 -1.48 1.99
N GLN A 334 -79.29 -1.20 1.33
CA GLN A 334 -79.18 -1.34 -0.12
C GLN A 334 -79.42 -2.78 -0.56
N PHE A 335 -78.90 -3.76 0.18
CA PHE A 335 -79.10 -5.18 -0.11
C PHE A 335 -80.57 -5.60 0.03
N ILE A 336 -81.25 -5.15 1.10
CA ILE A 336 -82.70 -5.41 1.29
C ILE A 336 -83.52 -4.75 0.17
N GLY A 337 -83.19 -3.51 -0.19
CA GLY A 337 -83.83 -2.78 -1.29
C GLY A 337 -83.63 -3.47 -2.64
N LEU A 338 -82.39 -3.84 -2.97
CA LEU A 338 -82.02 -4.56 -4.18
C LEU A 338 -82.72 -5.91 -4.26
N ARG A 339 -82.72 -6.70 -3.19
CA ARG A 339 -83.39 -8.00 -3.16
C ARG A 339 -84.90 -7.86 -3.39
N ALA A 340 -85.50 -6.72 -3.06
CA ALA A 340 -86.93 -6.47 -3.27
C ALA A 340 -87.27 -5.89 -4.66
N LEU A 341 -86.27 -5.46 -5.45
CA LEU A 341 -86.44 -4.94 -6.81
C LEU A 341 -86.40 -6.04 -7.88
N HIS A 342 -86.77 -5.70 -9.11
CA HIS A 342 -86.68 -6.61 -10.27
C HIS A 342 -85.22 -6.93 -10.64
N ALA A 343 -84.96 -8.17 -11.05
CA ALA A 343 -83.65 -8.71 -11.41
C ALA A 343 -82.82 -7.82 -12.37
N SER A 344 -83.48 -7.16 -13.34
CA SER A 344 -82.80 -6.28 -14.30
C SER A 344 -82.10 -5.09 -13.66
N VAL A 345 -82.64 -4.55 -12.55
CA VAL A 345 -82.05 -3.42 -11.83
C VAL A 345 -80.78 -3.85 -11.10
N ILE A 346 -80.80 -5.06 -10.55
CA ILE A 346 -79.64 -5.68 -9.88
C ILE A 346 -78.53 -5.92 -10.91
N LEU A 347 -78.87 -6.43 -12.09
CA LEU A 347 -77.90 -6.63 -13.19
C LEU A 347 -77.32 -5.29 -13.68
N ALA A 348 -78.15 -4.26 -13.85
CA ALA A 348 -77.67 -2.92 -14.24
C ALA A 348 -76.75 -2.31 -13.18
N SER A 349 -77.08 -2.46 -11.89
CA SER A 349 -76.24 -2.02 -10.78
C SER A 349 -74.91 -2.77 -10.74
N LEU A 350 -74.91 -4.09 -10.95
CA LEU A 350 -73.70 -4.92 -11.00
C LEU A 350 -72.83 -4.57 -12.22
N GLY A 351 -73.44 -4.34 -13.38
CA GLY A 351 -72.73 -3.91 -14.58
C GLY A 351 -72.05 -2.56 -14.42
N ALA A 352 -72.74 -1.59 -13.79
CA ALA A 352 -72.18 -0.27 -13.49
C ALA A 352 -71.01 -0.33 -12.51
N THR A 353 -71.10 -1.14 -11.45
CA THR A 353 -70.00 -1.30 -10.48
C THR A 353 -68.82 -2.06 -11.07
N LEU A 354 -69.05 -3.09 -11.90
CA LEU A 354 -67.98 -3.80 -12.61
C LEU A 354 -67.26 -2.88 -13.60
N LEU A 355 -67.99 -2.12 -14.41
CA LEU A 355 -67.41 -1.17 -15.37
C LEU A 355 -66.58 -0.10 -14.67
N MET A 356 -67.08 0.45 -13.56
CA MET A 356 -66.31 1.41 -12.76
C MET A 356 -65.08 0.78 -12.10
N SER A 357 -65.15 -0.48 -11.66
CA SER A 357 -63.99 -1.22 -11.15
C SER A 357 -62.92 -1.43 -12.23
N ILE A 358 -63.33 -1.72 -13.47
CA ILE A 358 -62.42 -1.82 -14.63
C ILE A 358 -61.78 -0.46 -14.93
N LEU A 359 -62.58 0.61 -15.04
CA LEU A 359 -62.06 1.97 -15.29
C LEU A 359 -61.07 2.40 -14.20
N ARG A 360 -61.42 2.16 -12.94
CA ARG A 360 -60.56 2.38 -11.78
C ARG A 360 -59.23 1.65 -11.90
N THR A 361 -59.24 0.41 -12.37
CA THR A 361 -58.03 -0.39 -12.59
C THR A 361 -57.21 0.15 -13.78
N CYS A 362 -57.86 0.47 -14.91
CA CYS A 362 -57.24 0.99 -16.12
C CYS A 362 -56.53 2.34 -15.95
N LEU A 363 -56.94 3.16 -14.98
CA LEU A 363 -56.25 4.41 -14.67
C LEU A 363 -54.81 4.20 -14.15
N ARG A 364 -54.47 3.00 -13.69
CA ARG A 364 -53.19 2.68 -13.03
C ARG A 364 -52.48 1.43 -13.61
N THR A 365 -52.76 1.06 -14.86
CA THR A 365 -52.16 -0.14 -15.50
C THR A 365 -50.75 0.09 -16.06
N GLU A 366 -50.34 1.34 -16.32
CA GLU A 366 -49.02 1.63 -16.88
C GLU A 366 -47.94 1.53 -15.79
N ARG A 367 -47.29 0.36 -15.74
CA ARG A 367 -46.15 0.06 -14.87
C ARG A 367 -44.83 0.23 -15.63
N MET A 368 -43.73 0.23 -14.87
CA MET A 368 -42.37 0.25 -15.42
C MET A 368 -42.17 -0.81 -16.51
N ALA A 369 -41.57 -0.40 -17.62
CA ALA A 369 -41.18 -1.32 -18.68
C ALA A 369 -39.89 -2.06 -18.30
N PRO A 370 -39.69 -3.30 -18.77
CA PRO A 370 -38.49 -4.08 -18.45
C PRO A 370 -37.19 -3.52 -19.04
N ASP A 371 -37.24 -2.46 -19.85
CA ASP A 371 -36.09 -1.78 -20.44
C ASP A 371 -35.71 -0.49 -19.68
N GLU A 372 -36.41 -0.18 -18.58
CA GLU A 372 -36.08 0.96 -17.71
C GLU A 372 -34.91 0.65 -16.75
N ASP A 373 -34.59 -0.62 -16.50
CA ASP A 373 -33.40 -1.01 -15.73
C ASP A 373 -32.12 -0.83 -16.55
N LYS A 374 -31.31 0.16 -16.20
CA LYS A 374 -30.04 0.44 -16.86
C LYS A 374 -28.98 -0.63 -16.58
N LEU A 375 -29.17 -1.48 -15.57
CA LEU A 375 -28.19 -2.51 -15.18
C LEU A 375 -28.38 -3.84 -15.90
N LYS A 376 -29.53 -4.07 -16.56
CA LYS A 376 -30.00 -5.36 -17.09
C LYS A 376 -28.95 -6.18 -17.85
N ASN A 377 -28.13 -5.54 -18.68
CA ASN A 377 -27.12 -6.21 -19.52
C ASN A 377 -25.85 -6.63 -18.74
N ASP A 378 -25.51 -5.93 -17.67
CA ASP A 378 -24.28 -6.12 -16.89
C ASP A 378 -24.53 -6.74 -15.50
N ARG A 379 -25.77 -7.17 -15.21
CA ARG A 379 -26.20 -7.77 -13.93
C ARG A 379 -25.34 -8.96 -13.48
N GLU A 380 -24.87 -9.78 -14.42
CA GLU A 380 -24.00 -10.91 -14.10
C GLU A 380 -22.64 -10.46 -13.53
N ILE A 381 -22.14 -9.30 -13.94
CA ILE A 381 -20.85 -8.76 -13.50
C ILE A 381 -21.04 -8.06 -12.16
N THR A 382 -22.07 -7.21 -12.04
CA THR A 382 -22.33 -6.44 -10.82
C THR A 382 -22.70 -7.31 -9.63
N SER A 383 -23.49 -8.38 -9.86
CA SER A 383 -23.90 -9.34 -8.82
C SER A 383 -22.76 -10.25 -8.32
N HIS A 384 -21.63 -10.36 -9.04
CA HIS A 384 -20.57 -11.30 -8.67
C HIS A 384 -19.76 -10.83 -7.45
N LYS A 385 -19.59 -9.51 -7.28
CA LYS A 385 -18.79 -8.89 -6.20
C LYS A 385 -19.38 -7.60 -5.61
N ASN A 386 -20.66 -7.31 -5.89
CA ASN A 386 -21.35 -6.08 -5.45
C ASN A 386 -20.64 -4.79 -5.94
N GLN A 387 -20.35 -4.75 -7.25
CA GLN A 387 -19.66 -3.64 -7.93
C GLN A 387 -20.62 -2.63 -8.58
N GLU A 388 -21.83 -2.48 -8.04
CA GLU A 388 -22.85 -1.61 -8.62
C GLU A 388 -22.43 -0.13 -8.59
N LEU A 389 -21.68 0.29 -7.56
CA LEU A 389 -21.14 1.65 -7.45
C LEU A 389 -20.08 1.94 -8.52
N ASP A 390 -19.28 0.93 -8.88
CA ASP A 390 -18.24 1.06 -9.90
C ASP A 390 -18.87 1.20 -11.29
N TYR A 391 -19.87 0.37 -11.60
CA TYR A 391 -20.69 0.54 -12.81
C TYR A 391 -21.35 1.92 -12.86
N PHE A 392 -21.94 2.35 -11.74
CA PHE A 392 -22.67 3.61 -11.68
C PHE A 392 -21.74 4.81 -11.94
N ALA A 393 -20.51 4.80 -11.40
CA ALA A 393 -19.51 5.83 -11.71
C ALA A 393 -19.13 5.85 -13.21
N PHE A 394 -18.94 4.68 -13.84
CA PHE A 394 -18.69 4.58 -15.28
C PHE A 394 -19.85 5.12 -16.12
N TYR A 395 -21.09 4.90 -15.66
CA TYR A 395 -22.30 5.38 -16.32
C TYR A 395 -22.49 6.90 -16.19
N LEU A 396 -22.13 7.50 -15.04
CA LEU A 396 -22.21 8.95 -14.85
C LEU A 396 -21.23 9.74 -15.73
N GLU A 397 -20.02 9.23 -15.90
CA GLU A 397 -18.93 9.94 -16.60
C GLU A 397 -18.71 9.45 -18.06
N ASP A 398 -19.60 8.61 -18.60
CA ASP A 398 -19.52 8.03 -19.94
C ASP A 398 -18.13 7.39 -20.26
N VAL A 399 -17.66 6.55 -19.34
CA VAL A 399 -16.35 5.87 -19.44
C VAL A 399 -16.51 4.43 -19.89
N ARG A 400 -15.61 3.95 -20.75
CA ARG A 400 -15.60 2.57 -21.26
C ARG A 400 -14.61 1.67 -20.52
N CYS A 401 -13.40 2.15 -20.27
CA CYS A 401 -12.36 1.39 -19.57
C CYS A 401 -11.46 2.31 -18.74
N PHE A 402 -10.96 1.76 -17.64
CA PHE A 402 -10.01 2.38 -16.72
C PHE A 402 -8.95 1.34 -16.36
N GLY A 403 -7.66 1.70 -16.39
CA GLY A 403 -6.59 0.76 -16.08
C GLY A 403 -5.36 1.45 -15.51
N LEU A 404 -4.73 0.84 -14.51
CA LEU A 404 -3.46 1.29 -13.97
C LEU A 404 -2.30 0.91 -14.94
N ILE A 405 -1.36 1.83 -15.15
CA ILE A 405 -0.20 1.67 -16.05
C ILE A 405 1.08 1.57 -15.22
N SER A 406 2.06 0.78 -15.69
CA SER A 406 3.35 0.55 -15.05
C SER A 406 4.31 1.75 -15.07
N SER A 407 4.40 2.47 -16.20
CA SER A 407 5.33 3.60 -16.37
C SER A 407 4.63 4.94 -16.10
N PRO A 408 5.16 5.77 -15.18
CA PRO A 408 4.77 7.17 -15.08
C PRO A 408 5.22 7.88 -16.37
N LEU A 409 4.42 8.79 -16.93
CA LEU A 409 4.87 9.57 -18.08
C LEU A 409 6.11 10.38 -17.70
N ASP A 410 7.23 10.14 -18.40
CA ASP A 410 8.41 11.00 -18.35
C ASP A 410 8.02 12.40 -18.83
N THR A 411 8.05 13.35 -17.89
CA THR A 411 7.82 14.80 -18.09
C THR A 411 6.44 15.20 -18.65
N PRO A 412 5.77 16.22 -18.09
CA PRO A 412 4.74 16.91 -18.84
C PRO A 412 5.42 17.52 -20.07
N ASP A 413 4.98 17.15 -21.27
CA ASP A 413 5.40 17.80 -22.51
C ASP A 413 5.21 19.32 -22.38
N ASN A 414 6.28 20.04 -22.07
CA ASN A 414 6.34 21.52 -22.04
C ASN A 414 6.16 22.14 -23.45
N SER A 415 5.78 21.35 -24.45
CA SER A 415 5.49 21.81 -25.82
C SER A 415 4.04 22.24 -26.05
N SER A 416 3.19 22.26 -25.01
CA SER A 416 1.80 22.78 -25.10
C SER A 416 1.45 23.90 -24.11
N LEU A 417 2.45 24.59 -23.54
CA LEU A 417 2.24 25.81 -22.73
C LEU A 417 2.31 27.09 -23.58
N THR A 418 1.46 27.16 -24.62
CA THR A 418 1.02 28.45 -25.20
C THR A 418 -0.47 28.35 -25.54
N GLY A 419 -1.28 28.29 -24.50
CA GLY A 419 -2.73 28.37 -24.60
C GLY A 419 -3.29 28.74 -23.24
N THR A 420 -3.46 30.04 -23.01
CA THR A 420 -4.27 30.56 -21.90
C THR A 420 -5.70 30.04 -22.05
N GLY A 421 -6.04 29.00 -21.29
CA GLY A 421 -7.37 28.43 -21.18
C GLY A 421 -7.38 27.40 -20.06
N ASN A 422 -8.25 27.59 -19.07
CA ASN A 422 -8.43 26.69 -17.93
C ASN A 422 -8.48 25.23 -18.38
N THR A 423 -7.53 24.42 -17.91
CA THR A 423 -7.41 22.99 -18.22
C THR A 423 -8.58 22.21 -17.65
N GLU A 424 -9.47 21.70 -18.51
CA GLU A 424 -10.48 20.69 -18.15
C GLU A 424 -9.80 19.56 -17.35
N ALA A 425 -10.31 19.29 -16.14
CA ALA A 425 -9.81 18.20 -15.32
C ALA A 425 -9.86 16.88 -16.12
N SER A 426 -8.74 16.16 -16.11
CA SER A 426 -8.61 14.94 -16.91
C SER A 426 -9.72 13.94 -16.57
N LEU A 427 -10.29 13.29 -17.59
CA LEU A 427 -11.49 12.44 -17.44
C LEU A 427 -11.30 11.32 -16.39
N ALA A 428 -10.08 10.80 -16.23
CA ALA A 428 -9.76 9.83 -15.20
C ALA A 428 -9.82 10.42 -13.77
N LYS A 429 -9.36 11.67 -13.58
CA LYS A 429 -9.44 12.36 -12.28
C LYS A 429 -10.90 12.56 -11.87
N ARG A 430 -11.75 13.04 -12.79
CA ARG A 430 -13.20 13.18 -12.54
C ARG A 430 -13.85 11.86 -12.17
N LEU A 431 -13.52 10.77 -12.88
CA LEU A 431 -14.06 9.44 -12.58
C LEU A 431 -13.69 8.96 -11.17
N ILE A 432 -12.43 9.15 -10.76
CA ILE A 432 -11.96 8.79 -9.40
C ILE A 432 -12.68 9.65 -8.35
N GLU A 433 -12.78 10.96 -8.56
CA GLU A 433 -13.46 11.89 -7.66
C GLU A 433 -14.95 11.56 -7.52
N THR A 434 -15.65 11.30 -8.63
CA THR A 434 -17.06 10.88 -8.64
C THR A 434 -17.24 9.58 -7.87
N ARG A 435 -16.39 8.56 -8.09
CA ARG A 435 -16.49 7.28 -7.37
C ARG A 435 -16.10 7.39 -5.88
N ALA A 436 -15.13 8.22 -5.54
CA ALA A 436 -14.73 8.49 -4.15
C ALA A 436 -15.85 9.23 -3.40
N ARG A 437 -16.57 10.15 -4.07
CA ARG A 437 -17.75 10.80 -3.52
C ARG A 437 -18.88 9.80 -3.26
N LEU A 438 -19.12 8.86 -4.19
CA LEU A 438 -20.09 7.76 -3.97
C LEU A 438 -19.68 6.87 -2.79
N ALA A 439 -18.38 6.59 -2.62
CA ALA A 439 -17.88 5.87 -1.44
C ALA A 439 -18.19 6.65 -0.15
N GLN A 440 -17.93 7.96 -0.14
CA GLN A 440 -18.21 8.82 1.02
C GLN A 440 -19.70 8.84 1.39
N LEU A 441 -20.60 8.89 0.41
CA LEU A 441 -22.05 8.87 0.64
C LEU A 441 -22.56 7.51 1.18
N THR A 442 -21.79 6.44 0.98
CA THR A 442 -22.14 5.07 1.36
C THR A 442 -21.31 4.53 2.53
N SER A 443 -20.32 5.29 3.00
CA SER A 443 -19.53 5.04 4.21
C SER A 443 -20.22 5.66 5.43
N CYS A 444 -20.14 5.02 6.60
CA CYS A 444 -20.80 5.48 7.82
C CYS A 444 -20.51 6.95 8.13
N SER A 445 -21.56 7.79 8.02
CA SER A 445 -21.60 9.07 8.69
C SER A 445 -21.82 8.83 10.20
N GLU A 446 -21.21 9.66 11.05
CA GLU A 446 -21.30 9.57 12.52
C GLU A 446 -22.75 9.55 13.06
N ASP A 447 -23.71 9.91 12.24
CA ASP A 447 -25.13 10.03 12.61
C ASP A 447 -25.94 8.73 12.45
N GLY A 448 -25.37 7.62 11.97
CA GLY A 448 -26.14 6.38 11.75
C GLY A 448 -27.20 6.49 10.63
N LEU A 449 -27.12 7.54 9.80
CA LEU A 449 -28.10 7.97 8.79
C LEU A 449 -27.84 7.38 7.38
N SER A 450 -26.74 6.66 7.15
CA SER A 450 -26.36 6.13 5.82
C SER A 450 -26.67 4.64 5.66
N VAL A 451 -27.21 4.26 4.49
CA VAL A 451 -27.37 2.86 4.07
C VAL A 451 -25.99 2.18 4.02
N ALA A 452 -25.71 1.25 4.93
CA ALA A 452 -24.38 0.65 5.07
C ALA A 452 -24.05 -0.31 3.91
N TRP A 453 -23.17 0.13 2.99
CA TRP A 453 -22.48 -0.72 2.01
C TRP A 453 -21.18 -1.33 2.58
N GLU A 454 -21.06 -1.41 3.91
CA GLU A 454 -19.83 -1.85 4.62
C GLU A 454 -19.33 -3.23 4.22
N GLY A 455 -20.23 -4.15 3.84
CA GLY A 455 -19.88 -5.52 3.47
C GLY A 455 -19.31 -5.71 2.06
N MET A 456 -19.01 -4.64 1.31
CA MET A 456 -18.42 -4.77 -0.03
C MET A 456 -16.98 -5.32 0.05
N PRO A 457 -16.64 -6.39 -0.70
CA PRO A 457 -15.29 -6.95 -0.71
C PRO A 457 -14.19 -5.92 -1.04
N ILE A 458 -14.45 -5.04 -2.02
CA ILE A 458 -13.50 -4.00 -2.45
C ILE A 458 -13.26 -2.98 -1.35
N ARG A 459 -14.31 -2.60 -0.61
CA ARG A 459 -14.18 -1.69 0.54
C ARG A 459 -13.30 -2.32 1.61
N ILE A 460 -13.57 -3.57 2.00
CA ILE A 460 -12.76 -4.27 3.02
C ILE A 460 -11.28 -4.30 2.60
N ILE A 461 -11.01 -4.63 1.34
CA ILE A 461 -9.64 -4.69 0.80
C ILE A 461 -8.99 -3.31 0.72
N ALA A 462 -9.73 -2.26 0.33
CA ALA A 462 -9.24 -0.89 0.28
C ALA A 462 -8.87 -0.37 1.68
N TYR A 463 -9.68 -0.67 2.70
CA TYR A 463 -9.37 -0.35 4.10
C TYR A 463 -8.17 -1.17 4.64
N SER A 464 -8.04 -2.44 4.25
CA SER A 464 -6.85 -3.23 4.54
C SER A 464 -5.60 -2.64 3.90
N LEU A 465 -5.67 -2.25 2.63
CA LEU A 465 -4.59 -1.57 1.91
C LEU A 465 -4.22 -0.25 2.59
N ALA A 466 -5.20 0.62 2.90
CA ALA A 466 -4.98 1.88 3.59
C ALA A 466 -4.22 1.68 4.91
N ARG A 467 -4.68 0.75 5.76
CA ARG A 467 -4.02 0.44 7.04
C ARG A 467 -2.61 -0.13 6.84
N THR A 468 -2.39 -0.98 5.83
CA THR A 468 -1.05 -1.49 5.52
C THR A 468 -0.11 -0.36 5.11
N ILE A 469 -0.58 0.58 4.28
CA ILE A 469 0.19 1.74 3.85
C ILE A 469 0.54 2.63 5.04
N GLU A 470 -0.45 2.97 5.87
CA GLU A 470 -0.28 3.78 7.08
C GLU A 470 0.72 3.14 8.05
N ALA A 471 0.54 1.84 8.36
CA ALA A 471 1.43 1.10 9.25
C ALA A 471 2.86 0.99 8.70
N THR A 472 3.02 0.85 7.38
CA THR A 472 4.33 0.81 6.74
C THR A 472 5.03 2.16 6.82
N MET A 473 4.32 3.26 6.56
CA MET A 473 4.87 4.61 6.65
C MET A 473 5.22 5.00 8.10
N ASP A 474 4.38 4.61 9.07
CA ASP A 474 4.64 4.79 10.50
C ASP A 474 5.91 4.01 10.93
N LEU A 475 6.03 2.76 10.49
CA LEU A 475 7.20 1.92 10.77
C LEU A 475 8.48 2.53 10.17
N MET A 476 8.44 2.96 8.91
CA MET A 476 9.60 3.56 8.25
C MET A 476 9.99 4.90 8.86
N SER A 477 9.02 5.69 9.32
CA SER A 477 9.30 6.91 10.09
C SER A 477 9.99 6.60 11.43
N SER A 478 9.66 5.47 12.06
CA SER A 478 10.33 5.01 13.30
C SER A 478 11.80 4.61 13.08
N TRP A 479 12.19 4.33 11.84
CA TRP A 479 13.57 4.02 11.48
C TRP A 479 14.45 5.27 11.32
N GLY A 480 13.88 6.48 11.51
CA GLY A 480 14.60 7.75 11.44
C GLY A 480 14.61 8.39 10.04
N ILE A 481 13.77 7.90 9.11
CA ILE A 481 13.65 8.44 7.75
C ILE A 481 12.71 9.64 7.77
N ASP A 482 13.17 10.80 7.28
CA ASP A 482 12.36 12.02 7.21
C ASP A 482 11.64 12.14 5.86
N PHE A 483 10.35 11.76 5.85
CA PHE A 483 9.45 11.93 4.70
C PHE A 483 8.72 13.29 4.69
N GLY A 484 9.02 14.19 5.64
CA GLY A 484 8.32 15.47 5.79
C GLY A 484 6.89 15.34 6.36
N LYS A 485 6.06 16.36 6.09
CA LYS A 485 4.65 16.46 6.57
C LYS A 485 3.64 15.77 5.66
N SER A 486 3.97 15.64 4.38
CA SER A 486 3.13 15.04 3.35
C SER A 486 3.99 14.28 2.37
N PHE A 487 3.53 13.12 1.95
CA PHE A 487 4.20 12.28 0.96
C PHE A 487 3.27 12.07 -0.23
N GLU A 488 3.76 12.38 -1.43
CA GLU A 488 3.01 12.28 -2.68
C GLU A 488 3.26 10.93 -3.35
N PHE A 489 2.19 10.21 -3.64
CA PHE A 489 2.22 8.89 -4.25
C PHE A 489 1.59 8.93 -5.66
N PRO A 490 2.39 9.06 -6.74
CA PRO A 490 1.87 9.15 -8.10
C PRO A 490 1.49 7.79 -8.68
N LEU A 491 0.27 7.69 -9.22
CA LEU A 491 -0.27 6.55 -9.97
C LEU A 491 -0.67 6.97 -11.38
N ALA A 492 -0.24 6.22 -12.40
CA ALA A 492 -0.56 6.50 -13.80
C ALA A 492 -1.72 5.63 -14.30
N PHE A 493 -2.68 6.25 -15.00
CA PHE A 493 -3.90 5.59 -15.47
C PHE A 493 -4.15 5.80 -16.96
N GLU A 494 -4.74 4.79 -17.61
CA GLU A 494 -5.29 4.83 -18.96
C GLU A 494 -6.83 4.87 -18.88
N CYS A 495 -7.45 5.84 -19.55
CA CYS A 495 -8.90 5.95 -19.60
C CYS A 495 -9.40 6.15 -21.04
N LYS A 496 -10.56 5.57 -21.38
CA LYS A 496 -11.22 5.72 -22.70
C LYS A 496 -12.69 6.12 -22.51
N SER A 497 -13.10 7.23 -23.13
CA SER A 497 -14.49 7.70 -23.16
C SER A 497 -15.33 6.92 -24.18
N VAL A 498 -16.65 6.90 -23.96
CA VAL A 498 -17.65 6.30 -24.85
C VAL A 498 -18.00 7.22 -26.04
N SER A 499 -17.87 8.54 -25.90
CA SER A 499 -18.44 9.53 -26.84
C SER A 499 -17.56 9.85 -28.06
N THR A 500 -16.24 9.67 -27.98
CA THR A 500 -15.32 10.03 -29.07
C THR A 500 -15.02 8.86 -29.99
N LYS A 501 -15.34 9.00 -31.28
CA LYS A 501 -14.92 8.07 -32.35
C LYS A 501 -13.40 8.06 -32.59
N SER A 502 -12.62 8.96 -31.96
CA SER A 502 -11.16 9.00 -32.01
C SER A 502 -10.53 8.14 -30.90
N VAL A 503 -9.55 7.31 -31.30
CA VAL A 503 -9.10 6.09 -30.62
C VAL A 503 -7.95 6.30 -29.60
N THR A 504 -7.58 7.52 -29.26
CA THR A 504 -6.44 7.75 -28.36
C THR A 504 -6.85 7.69 -26.88
N PRO A 505 -6.30 6.76 -26.07
CA PRO A 505 -6.54 6.75 -24.64
C PRO A 505 -5.96 8.00 -23.97
N SER A 506 -6.74 8.62 -23.07
CA SER A 506 -6.21 9.67 -22.21
C SER A 506 -5.35 9.02 -21.12
N ARG A 507 -4.07 9.37 -21.07
CA ARG A 507 -3.16 8.94 -19.99
C ARG A 507 -3.00 10.07 -18.99
N THR A 508 -3.11 9.74 -17.71
CA THR A 508 -3.16 10.74 -16.64
C THR A 508 -2.49 10.21 -15.39
N THR A 509 -1.68 11.03 -14.74
CA THR A 509 -1.14 10.72 -13.41
C THR A 509 -2.07 11.32 -12.35
N TYR A 510 -2.52 10.49 -11.40
CA TYR A 510 -3.26 10.92 -10.21
C TYR A 510 -2.33 10.77 -9.00
N ILE A 511 -2.26 11.81 -8.18
CA ILE A 511 -1.39 11.85 -7.00
C ILE A 511 -2.24 11.57 -5.78
N ILE A 512 -1.91 10.50 -5.07
CA ILE A 512 -2.50 10.19 -3.76
C ILE A 512 -1.63 10.89 -2.70
N ASN A 513 -2.26 11.65 -1.83
CA ASN A 513 -1.57 12.37 -0.77
C ASN A 513 -1.68 11.60 0.55
N LEU A 514 -0.53 11.30 1.15
CA LEU A 514 -0.45 10.82 2.52
C LEU A 514 -0.10 12.01 3.41
N VAL A 515 -0.83 12.18 4.50
CA VAL A 515 -0.64 13.32 5.43
C VAL A 515 -0.31 12.79 6.82
N ARG A 516 0.63 13.44 7.48
CA ARG A 516 1.00 13.13 8.86
C ARG A 516 0.14 13.93 9.83
N CYS A 517 -0.71 13.25 10.60
CA CYS A 517 -1.76 13.85 11.44
C CYS A 517 -1.60 13.48 12.93
N GLY A 518 -1.90 14.45 13.81
CA GLY A 518 -2.02 14.28 15.27
C GLY A 518 -0.71 14.40 16.08
N ASP A 519 -0.84 14.44 17.41
CA ASP A 519 0.29 14.57 18.37
C ASP A 519 1.24 13.36 18.31
N ALA A 520 0.73 12.19 17.93
CA ALA A 520 1.49 10.96 17.74
C ALA A 520 2.19 10.87 16.37
N LEU A 521 2.02 11.87 15.50
CA LEU A 521 2.66 11.95 14.18
C LEU A 521 2.41 10.72 13.28
N ARG A 522 1.17 10.22 13.23
CA ARG A 522 0.78 9.04 12.42
C ARG A 522 0.42 9.42 11.00
N TRP A 523 0.72 8.54 10.04
CA TRP A 523 0.32 8.70 8.65
C TRP A 523 -1.16 8.36 8.46
N TRP A 524 -1.81 9.13 7.58
CA TRP A 524 -3.21 8.93 7.21
C TRP A 524 -3.37 9.04 5.69
N ILE A 525 -4.18 8.13 5.14
CA ILE A 525 -4.57 8.10 3.72
C ILE A 525 -6.09 7.98 3.59
N ASN A 526 -6.67 8.66 2.60
CA ASN A 526 -8.11 8.61 2.37
C ASN A 526 -8.53 7.23 1.80
N PRO A 527 -9.23 6.36 2.58
CA PRO A 527 -9.59 5.01 2.12
C PRO A 527 -10.61 5.04 0.97
N ASN A 528 -11.41 6.11 0.87
CA ASN A 528 -12.42 6.25 -0.19
C ASN A 528 -11.79 6.43 -1.58
N GLU A 529 -10.61 7.06 -1.66
CA GLU A 529 -9.85 7.20 -2.91
C GLU A 529 -9.26 5.85 -3.34
N LEU A 530 -8.73 5.07 -2.40
CA LEU A 530 -8.24 3.73 -2.67
C LEU A 530 -9.37 2.77 -3.07
N GLU A 531 -10.55 2.87 -2.42
CA GLU A 531 -11.75 2.13 -2.81
C GLU A 531 -12.16 2.47 -4.25
N ALA A 532 -12.15 3.75 -4.61
CA ALA A 532 -12.47 4.19 -5.96
C ALA A 532 -11.50 3.62 -7.00
N ILE A 533 -10.19 3.74 -6.77
CA ILE A 533 -9.18 3.25 -7.71
C ILE A 533 -9.27 1.73 -7.89
N LEU A 534 -9.36 0.99 -6.78
CA LEU A 534 -9.47 -0.47 -6.81
C LEU A 534 -10.77 -0.94 -7.48
N GLY A 535 -11.90 -0.30 -7.15
CA GLY A 535 -13.20 -0.63 -7.73
C GLY A 535 -13.25 -0.39 -9.23
N LEU A 536 -12.82 0.80 -9.68
CA LEU A 536 -12.80 1.17 -11.10
C LEU A 536 -11.85 0.27 -11.92
N TRP A 537 -10.68 -0.08 -11.37
CA TRP A 537 -9.71 -0.93 -12.06
C TRP A 537 -10.18 -2.38 -12.17
N THR A 538 -10.62 -2.97 -11.06
CA THR A 538 -11.11 -4.36 -11.04
C THR A 538 -12.38 -4.52 -11.88
N TRP A 539 -13.31 -3.56 -11.85
CA TRP A 539 -14.49 -3.53 -12.71
C TRP A 539 -14.13 -3.56 -14.21
N SER A 540 -13.20 -2.69 -14.62
CA SER A 540 -12.71 -2.63 -16.00
C SER A 540 -12.08 -3.96 -16.44
N LEU A 541 -11.33 -4.61 -15.55
CA LEU A 541 -10.77 -5.94 -15.81
C LEU A 541 -11.87 -6.99 -15.98
N TYR A 542 -12.82 -7.09 -15.05
CA TYR A 542 -13.94 -8.04 -15.15
C TYR A 542 -14.80 -7.84 -16.40
N LYS A 543 -15.01 -6.59 -16.83
CA LYS A 543 -15.72 -6.25 -18.07
C LYS A 543 -14.93 -6.62 -19.31
N SER A 544 -13.60 -6.51 -19.28
CA SER A 544 -12.73 -6.78 -20.44
C SER A 544 -12.71 -8.26 -20.83
N LYS A 545 -12.56 -9.18 -19.86
CA LYS A 545 -12.41 -10.62 -20.07
C LYS A 545 -13.05 -11.40 -18.93
N LYS A 546 -13.88 -12.40 -19.25
CA LYS A 546 -14.49 -13.31 -18.26
C LYS A 546 -13.47 -14.15 -17.48
N GLU A 547 -12.22 -14.18 -17.94
CA GLU A 547 -11.15 -15.04 -17.44
C GLU A 547 -10.53 -14.54 -16.13
N TRP A 548 -10.73 -13.27 -15.78
CA TRP A 548 -10.30 -12.69 -14.49
C TRP A 548 -11.11 -13.21 -13.27
N ARG A 549 -12.10 -14.08 -13.50
CA ARG A 549 -12.94 -14.72 -12.46
C ARG A 549 -12.37 -16.05 -11.93
N ARG A 550 -11.19 -16.46 -12.40
CA ARG A 550 -10.51 -17.72 -12.05
C ARG A 550 -9.25 -17.44 -11.22
N PRO A 551 -8.73 -18.41 -10.46
CA PRO A 551 -7.50 -18.22 -9.68
C PRO A 551 -6.34 -17.81 -10.59
N LEU A 552 -5.61 -16.79 -10.15
CA LEU A 552 -4.54 -16.13 -10.89
C LEU A 552 -3.17 -16.59 -10.38
N SER A 553 -2.15 -16.45 -11.24
CA SER A 553 -0.76 -16.62 -10.83
C SER A 553 -0.05 -15.28 -10.81
N ARG A 554 0.89 -15.10 -9.89
CA ARG A 554 1.72 -13.89 -9.78
C ARG A 554 3.10 -14.13 -10.39
N LEU A 555 3.61 -13.16 -11.14
CA LEU A 555 5.00 -13.13 -11.61
C LEU A 555 5.92 -12.85 -10.42
N VAL A 556 7.04 -13.56 -10.30
CA VAL A 556 8.06 -13.24 -9.30
C VAL A 556 9.08 -12.29 -9.92
N GLY A 557 9.07 -11.04 -9.47
CA GLY A 557 9.77 -9.93 -10.12
C GLY A 557 8.77 -8.83 -10.48
N LEU A 558 9.28 -7.65 -10.81
CA LEU A 558 8.41 -6.51 -11.16
C LEU A 558 8.05 -6.53 -12.63
N ASP A 559 9.03 -6.84 -13.48
CA ASP A 559 8.90 -7.05 -14.92
C ASP A 559 9.35 -8.45 -15.34
N GLU A 560 9.07 -8.77 -16.61
CA GLU A 560 9.55 -9.99 -17.27
C GLU A 560 11.08 -10.06 -17.26
N ALA A 561 11.76 -8.93 -17.53
CA ALA A 561 13.22 -8.88 -17.61
C ALA A 561 13.90 -9.23 -16.28
N GLN A 562 13.33 -8.85 -15.13
CA GLN A 562 13.78 -9.27 -13.81
C GLN A 562 13.37 -10.71 -13.54
N ALA A 563 12.13 -11.11 -13.84
CA ALA A 563 11.65 -12.47 -13.60
C ALA A 563 12.45 -13.55 -14.35
N GLU A 564 13.05 -13.20 -15.49
CA GLU A 564 13.94 -14.05 -16.27
C GLU A 564 15.36 -14.21 -15.66
N LYS A 565 15.80 -13.29 -14.80
CA LYS A 565 17.18 -13.32 -14.28
C LYS A 565 17.37 -14.51 -13.35
N GLU A 566 18.52 -15.17 -13.47
CA GLU A 566 18.96 -16.22 -12.53
C GLU A 566 18.97 -15.70 -11.08
N THR A 567 19.35 -14.44 -10.89
CA THR A 567 19.33 -13.76 -9.59
C THR A 567 17.94 -13.80 -8.94
N THR A 568 16.88 -13.73 -9.73
CA THR A 568 15.48 -13.76 -9.28
C THR A 568 15.07 -15.08 -8.71
N TYR A 569 15.43 -16.16 -9.38
CA TYR A 569 15.18 -17.50 -8.86
C TYR A 569 15.96 -17.77 -7.57
N LEU A 570 17.21 -17.29 -7.50
CA LEU A 570 18.08 -17.51 -6.34
C LEU A 570 17.64 -16.68 -5.13
N TYR A 571 17.31 -15.38 -5.29
CA TYR A 571 16.76 -14.59 -4.18
C TYR A 571 15.38 -15.12 -3.76
N PHE A 572 14.55 -15.63 -4.68
CA PHE A 572 13.28 -16.27 -4.34
C PHE A 572 13.52 -17.48 -3.43
N CYS A 573 14.49 -18.33 -3.79
CA CYS A 573 14.86 -19.49 -2.98
C CYS A 573 15.55 -19.11 -1.65
N LYS A 574 16.06 -17.88 -1.52
CA LYS A 574 16.77 -17.39 -0.33
C LYS A 574 15.81 -16.73 0.67
N TRP A 575 14.96 -15.83 0.19
CA TRP A 575 14.14 -14.92 1.00
C TRP A 575 12.67 -15.30 1.09
N ILE A 576 12.11 -16.01 0.11
CA ILE A 576 10.66 -16.27 0.05
C ILE A 576 10.33 -17.64 0.67
N TYR A 577 9.33 -17.65 1.56
CA TYR A 577 8.86 -18.81 2.31
C TYR A 577 8.01 -19.76 1.43
N ARG A 578 8.02 -21.07 1.73
CA ARG A 578 7.41 -22.20 0.96
C ARG A 578 7.61 -22.16 -0.56
N GLN A 579 8.72 -22.74 -0.99
CA GLN A 579 9.14 -22.81 -2.41
C GLN A 579 8.35 -23.80 -3.28
N THR A 580 7.34 -24.50 -2.76
CA THR A 580 6.69 -25.64 -3.42
C THR A 580 5.71 -25.26 -4.51
N GLU A 581 5.25 -24.00 -4.55
CA GLU A 581 4.23 -23.51 -5.48
C GLU A 581 4.80 -22.70 -6.66
N ALA A 582 6.10 -22.41 -6.63
CA ALA A 582 6.80 -21.71 -7.70
C ALA A 582 7.18 -22.67 -8.82
N ARG A 583 6.93 -22.27 -10.07
CA ARG A 583 7.31 -23.02 -11.26
C ARG A 583 7.89 -22.09 -12.31
N MET A 584 8.97 -22.52 -12.94
CA MET A 584 9.41 -21.94 -14.20
C MET A 584 8.43 -22.36 -15.30
N VAL A 585 7.86 -21.39 -16.00
CA VAL A 585 6.87 -21.63 -17.05
C VAL A 585 7.36 -20.98 -18.35
N SER A 586 7.43 -21.76 -19.42
CA SER A 586 7.71 -21.22 -20.76
C SER A 586 6.50 -20.47 -21.27
N LEU A 587 6.68 -19.23 -21.76
CA LEU A 587 5.61 -18.42 -22.36
C LEU A 587 4.85 -19.16 -23.47
N THR A 588 5.50 -20.09 -24.17
CA THR A 588 4.89 -20.90 -25.26
C THR A 588 3.89 -21.95 -24.75
N THR A 589 3.99 -22.33 -23.48
CA THR A 589 3.15 -23.33 -22.79
C THR A 589 2.18 -22.71 -21.79
N ILE A 590 2.10 -21.38 -21.74
CA ILE A 590 1.04 -20.68 -21.02
C ILE A 590 -0.25 -20.92 -21.80
N ASP A 591 -0.80 -22.10 -21.56
CA ASP A 591 -2.12 -22.47 -21.96
C ASP A 591 -3.08 -21.39 -21.46
N SER A 592 -4.06 -21.06 -22.27
CA SER A 592 -5.13 -20.07 -22.04
C SER A 592 -5.84 -20.13 -20.67
N SER A 593 -5.54 -21.18 -19.88
CA SER A 593 -6.02 -21.57 -18.56
C SER A 593 -5.19 -21.09 -17.35
N ARG A 594 -3.94 -20.61 -17.49
CA ARG A 594 -3.11 -20.07 -16.37
C ARG A 594 -2.67 -18.64 -16.67
N ARG A 595 -3.17 -17.67 -15.92
CA ARG A 595 -3.02 -16.26 -16.29
C ARG A 595 -2.23 -15.50 -15.24
N LEU A 596 -1.23 -14.80 -15.74
CA LEU A 596 -0.36 -13.94 -14.96
C LEU A 596 -1.08 -12.63 -14.71
N PHE A 597 -1.17 -12.25 -13.44
CA PHE A 597 -1.56 -10.92 -13.04
C PHE A 597 -0.34 -10.21 -12.45
N GLY A 598 -0.09 -9.00 -12.93
CA GLY A 598 0.98 -8.11 -12.49
C GLY A 598 1.00 -6.84 -13.35
N LEU A 599 1.22 -5.69 -12.72
CA LEU A 599 1.16 -4.37 -13.36
C LEU A 599 2.02 -4.24 -14.64
N GLU A 600 3.18 -4.88 -14.69
CA GLU A 600 4.13 -4.78 -15.82
C GLU A 600 4.07 -5.99 -16.78
N SER A 601 3.07 -6.86 -16.63
CA SER A 601 2.91 -8.07 -17.46
C SER A 601 2.42 -7.81 -18.90
N ASN A 602 2.06 -6.57 -19.26
CA ASN A 602 1.44 -6.25 -20.55
C ASN A 602 2.43 -6.12 -21.74
N GLY A 603 3.73 -6.41 -21.54
CA GLY A 603 4.79 -6.32 -22.55
C GLY A 603 5.44 -7.64 -22.97
N LEU A 604 4.81 -8.78 -22.66
CA LEU A 604 5.36 -10.14 -22.79
C LEU A 604 6.01 -10.45 -24.16
N ALA A 605 7.34 -10.52 -24.21
CA ALA A 605 8.11 -10.88 -25.39
C ALA A 605 8.39 -12.40 -25.42
N HIS A 606 8.32 -13.02 -26.61
CA HIS A 606 8.39 -14.47 -26.72
C HIS A 606 9.83 -14.99 -26.60
N GLY A 607 10.10 -15.96 -25.69
CA GLY A 607 11.22 -16.88 -25.87
C GLY A 607 11.88 -17.52 -24.64
N ARG A 608 11.58 -17.10 -23.39
CA ARG A 608 12.25 -17.62 -22.19
C ARG A 608 11.29 -18.06 -21.08
N ASP A 609 11.82 -18.82 -20.13
CA ASP A 609 11.07 -19.33 -18.98
C ASP A 609 11.03 -18.26 -17.89
N ILE A 610 9.83 -17.98 -17.37
CA ILE A 610 9.61 -16.99 -16.30
C ILE A 610 9.22 -17.67 -14.99
N LEU A 611 9.62 -17.06 -13.87
CA LEU A 611 9.29 -17.56 -12.54
C LEU A 611 7.89 -17.12 -12.11
N VAL A 612 7.01 -18.08 -11.88
CA VAL A 612 5.60 -17.84 -11.58
C VAL A 612 5.19 -18.58 -10.31
N VAL A 613 4.47 -17.90 -9.42
CA VAL A 613 3.88 -18.49 -8.22
C VAL A 613 2.37 -18.54 -8.38
N LYS A 614 1.80 -19.73 -8.23
CA LYS A 614 0.33 -19.89 -8.22
C LYS A 614 -0.18 -19.45 -6.85
N ARG A 615 -1.19 -18.57 -6.81
CA ARG A 615 -1.84 -18.15 -5.56
C ARG A 615 -3.35 -18.34 -5.66
N GLU A 616 -3.99 -18.55 -4.52
CA GLU A 616 -5.46 -18.60 -4.40
C GLU A 616 -6.02 -17.24 -3.98
N ASN A 617 -5.38 -16.16 -4.44
CA ASN A 617 -5.80 -14.79 -4.13
C ASN A 617 -6.89 -14.33 -5.12
N ASP A 618 -7.83 -13.57 -4.59
CA ASP A 618 -8.84 -12.82 -5.33
C ASP A 618 -8.18 -11.71 -6.20
N LEU A 619 -8.84 -11.30 -7.29
CA LEU A 619 -8.32 -10.25 -8.19
C LEU A 619 -8.12 -8.93 -7.44
N GLU A 620 -9.05 -8.61 -6.54
CA GLU A 620 -9.09 -7.38 -5.77
C GLU A 620 -7.90 -7.29 -4.81
N THR A 621 -7.51 -8.42 -4.18
CA THR A 621 -6.34 -8.46 -3.30
C THR A 621 -5.04 -8.37 -4.10
N MET A 622 -4.98 -9.01 -5.27
CA MET A 622 -3.81 -8.88 -6.15
C MET A 622 -3.65 -7.46 -6.71
N ALA A 623 -4.76 -6.78 -7.07
CA ALA A 623 -4.76 -5.39 -7.48
C ALA A 623 -4.29 -4.46 -6.34
N ALA A 624 -4.76 -4.68 -5.11
CA ALA A 624 -4.31 -3.92 -3.94
C ALA A 624 -2.81 -4.13 -3.64
N GLN A 625 -2.33 -5.36 -3.76
CA GLN A 625 -0.91 -5.69 -3.64
C GLN A 625 -0.06 -4.97 -4.70
N ASP A 626 -0.54 -4.81 -5.94
CA ASP A 626 0.19 -4.10 -6.99
C ASP A 626 0.26 -2.58 -6.73
N ILE A 627 -0.80 -1.97 -6.19
CA ILE A 627 -0.77 -0.58 -5.70
C ILE A 627 0.25 -0.46 -4.55
N TYR A 628 0.28 -1.43 -3.63
CA TYR A 628 1.24 -1.47 -2.53
C TYR A 628 2.69 -1.61 -3.02
N ILE A 629 2.96 -2.46 -4.02
CA ILE A 629 4.28 -2.58 -4.66
C ILE A 629 4.70 -1.21 -5.21
N ARG A 630 3.81 -0.49 -5.90
CA ARG A 630 4.12 0.83 -6.45
C ARG A 630 4.44 1.86 -5.36
N LEU A 631 3.79 1.78 -4.20
CA LEU A 631 4.15 2.61 -3.05
C LEU A 631 5.57 2.27 -2.57
N LEU A 632 5.86 0.98 -2.36
CA LEU A 632 7.18 0.53 -1.91
C LEU A 632 8.30 0.97 -2.86
N HIS A 633 8.04 0.98 -4.17
CA HIS A 633 8.99 1.52 -5.15
C HIS A 633 9.38 2.97 -4.87
N ASN A 634 8.38 3.83 -4.70
CA ASN A 634 8.62 5.25 -4.45
C ASN A 634 9.26 5.47 -3.08
N VAL A 635 8.82 4.72 -2.07
CA VAL A 635 9.32 4.85 -0.70
C VAL A 635 10.77 4.34 -0.56
N PHE A 636 11.08 3.17 -1.13
CA PHE A 636 12.44 2.61 -1.09
C PHE A 636 13.44 3.38 -1.95
N SER A 637 13.01 4.14 -2.96
CA SER A 637 13.91 5.00 -3.73
C SER A 637 14.59 6.09 -2.89
N GLN A 638 14.05 6.42 -1.71
CA GLN A 638 14.64 7.40 -0.78
C GLN A 638 15.62 6.76 0.22
N LEU A 639 15.78 5.43 0.20
CA LEU A 639 16.67 4.70 1.09
C LEU A 639 18.01 4.40 0.41
N THR A 640 19.11 4.56 1.14
CA THR A 640 20.44 4.09 0.70
C THR A 640 20.71 2.65 1.14
N GLU A 641 20.22 2.26 2.31
CA GLU A 641 20.31 0.90 2.87
C GLU A 641 19.10 0.59 3.76
N LEU A 642 18.73 -0.70 3.88
CA LEU A 642 17.61 -1.13 4.75
C LEU A 642 18.02 -1.20 6.23
N GLY A 643 19.26 -1.63 6.48
CA GLY A 643 19.75 -2.01 7.80
C GLY A 643 19.06 -3.25 8.38
N GLY A 644 19.21 -3.42 9.70
CA GLY A 644 18.65 -4.53 10.47
C GLY A 644 19.48 -5.82 10.39
N ASP A 645 19.46 -6.61 11.46
CA ASP A 645 20.20 -7.87 11.52
C ASP A 645 19.64 -8.89 10.53
N VAL A 646 20.55 -9.49 9.74
CA VAL A 646 20.26 -10.61 8.85
C VAL A 646 20.73 -11.92 9.50
N ASP A 647 19.81 -12.88 9.62
CA ASP A 647 20.08 -14.20 10.16
C ASP A 647 19.29 -15.28 9.38
N MET A 648 19.47 -16.55 9.73
CA MET A 648 18.74 -17.67 9.15
C MET A 648 17.84 -18.35 10.18
N SER A 649 16.57 -18.49 9.81
CA SER A 649 15.61 -19.29 10.55
C SER A 649 15.55 -20.72 10.00
N VAL A 650 15.28 -21.70 10.87
CA VAL A 650 15.00 -23.08 10.46
C VAL A 650 13.52 -23.18 10.14
N GLY A 651 13.20 -23.42 8.88
CA GLY A 651 11.86 -23.66 8.37
C GLY A 651 11.36 -25.09 8.61
N LEU A 652 10.15 -25.36 8.14
CA LEU A 652 9.53 -26.69 8.19
C LEU A 652 10.39 -27.68 7.37
N GLN A 653 10.52 -28.92 7.86
CA GLN A 653 11.33 -30.00 7.26
C GLN A 653 12.86 -29.80 7.30
N GLY A 654 13.38 -28.89 8.12
CA GLY A 654 14.84 -28.69 8.26
C GLY A 654 15.47 -27.90 7.12
N THR A 655 14.67 -27.12 6.39
CA THR A 655 15.14 -26.18 5.36
C THR A 655 15.45 -24.82 5.99
N TYR A 656 16.48 -24.10 5.53
CA TYR A 656 16.78 -22.75 6.02
C TYR A 656 16.04 -21.69 5.19
N VAL A 657 15.77 -20.52 5.79
CA VAL A 657 15.23 -19.32 5.13
C VAL A 657 15.92 -18.08 5.70
N ALA A 658 16.34 -17.16 4.83
CA ALA A 658 16.92 -15.89 5.23
C ALA A 658 15.85 -14.99 5.86
N VAL A 659 16.18 -14.37 7.00
CA VAL A 659 15.31 -13.45 7.72
C VAL A 659 16.09 -12.19 8.03
N ASN A 660 15.48 -11.05 7.77
CA ASN A 660 15.97 -9.75 8.23
C ASN A 660 14.90 -9.15 9.15
N THR A 661 15.36 -8.51 10.23
CA THR A 661 14.49 -7.90 11.24
C THR A 661 13.53 -6.86 10.66
N ARG A 662 14.04 -5.92 9.85
CA ARG A 662 13.26 -4.86 9.18
C ARG A 662 12.28 -5.42 8.15
N ILE A 663 12.71 -6.40 7.34
CA ILE A 663 11.80 -7.11 6.40
C ILE A 663 10.67 -7.80 7.16
N ASN A 664 10.99 -8.42 8.31
CA ASN A 664 9.99 -9.10 9.12
C ASN A 664 9.00 -8.13 9.77
N GLU A 665 9.44 -6.95 10.20
CA GLU A 665 8.55 -5.87 10.67
C GLU A 665 7.56 -5.44 9.57
N LEU A 666 8.06 -5.21 8.34
CA LEU A 666 7.20 -4.88 7.18
C LEU A 666 6.19 -5.97 6.86
N VAL A 667 6.62 -7.23 6.93
CA VAL A 667 5.74 -8.39 6.75
C VAL A 667 4.66 -8.44 7.85
N HIS A 668 5.01 -8.15 9.10
CA HIS A 668 4.04 -8.11 10.19
C HIS A 668 3.01 -6.98 10.03
N CYS A 669 3.40 -5.82 9.51
CA CYS A 669 2.45 -4.76 9.14
C CYS A 669 1.45 -5.23 8.06
N PHE A 670 1.95 -5.95 7.05
CA PHE A 670 1.12 -6.50 5.98
C PHE A 670 0.13 -7.57 6.48
N GLU A 671 0.61 -8.53 7.28
CA GLU A 671 -0.21 -9.61 7.85
C GLU A 671 -1.23 -9.07 8.87
N GLY A 672 -0.80 -8.17 9.76
CA GLY A 672 -1.65 -7.57 10.79
C GLY A 672 -2.83 -6.77 10.22
N CYS A 673 -2.71 -6.30 8.98
CA CYS A 673 -3.75 -5.54 8.28
C CYS A 673 -4.63 -6.40 7.36
N ASN A 674 -4.40 -7.72 7.27
CA ASN A 674 -5.14 -8.67 6.44
C ASN A 674 -5.08 -8.38 4.92
N LEU A 675 -3.97 -7.87 4.38
CA LEU A 675 -3.81 -7.69 2.92
C LEU A 675 -3.43 -8.99 2.19
N GLY A 676 -2.97 -10.00 2.93
CA GLY A 676 -2.61 -11.34 2.44
C GLY A 676 -1.74 -12.08 3.46
N SER A 677 -1.17 -13.21 3.04
CA SER A 677 -0.26 -14.00 3.89
C SER A 677 1.18 -13.46 3.89
N ARG A 678 2.03 -13.99 4.78
CA ARG A 678 3.49 -13.80 4.76
C ARG A 678 4.12 -13.89 3.38
N GLU A 679 3.72 -14.88 2.59
CA GLU A 679 4.29 -15.12 1.26
C GLU A 679 3.89 -14.02 0.28
N ASP A 680 2.63 -13.57 0.35
CA ASP A 680 2.16 -12.46 -0.46
C ASP A 680 2.90 -11.16 -0.10
N ALA A 681 3.15 -10.94 1.20
CA ALA A 681 3.95 -9.83 1.68
C ALA A 681 5.37 -9.87 1.10
N LEU A 682 6.05 -11.02 1.18
CA LEU A 682 7.40 -11.19 0.66
C LEU A 682 7.45 -11.07 -0.87
N LEU A 683 6.43 -11.53 -1.58
CA LEU A 683 6.30 -11.36 -3.03
C LEU A 683 6.11 -9.89 -3.44
N CYS A 684 5.63 -9.02 -2.55
CA CYS A 684 5.55 -7.59 -2.79
C CYS A 684 6.83 -6.86 -2.39
N ILE A 685 7.40 -7.18 -1.21
CA ILE A 685 8.50 -6.44 -0.60
C ILE A 685 9.85 -6.79 -1.24
N VAL A 686 10.15 -8.08 -1.44
CA VAL A 686 11.48 -8.53 -1.90
C VAL A 686 11.81 -8.02 -3.31
N PRO A 687 10.90 -8.10 -4.31
CA PRO A 687 11.18 -7.53 -5.63
C PRO A 687 11.38 -6.01 -5.61
N ALA A 688 10.62 -5.28 -4.77
CA ALA A 688 10.77 -3.84 -4.63
C ALA A 688 12.12 -3.45 -4.00
N LEU A 689 12.63 -4.23 -3.04
CA LEU A 689 13.97 -4.04 -2.46
C LEU A 689 15.08 -4.33 -3.47
N GLU A 690 14.95 -5.41 -4.24
CA GLU A 690 15.94 -5.80 -5.26
C GLU A 690 16.04 -4.76 -6.37
N HIS A 691 14.90 -4.21 -6.82
CA HIS A 691 14.88 -3.17 -7.86
C HIS A 691 15.58 -1.88 -7.45
N ASN A 692 15.52 -1.52 -6.16
CA ASN A 692 16.25 -0.37 -5.63
C ASN A 692 17.69 -0.73 -5.22
N HIS A 693 18.13 -1.98 -5.39
CA HIS A 693 19.44 -2.49 -4.98
C HIS A 693 19.71 -2.42 -3.46
N ILE A 694 18.66 -2.51 -2.64
CA ILE A 694 18.71 -2.38 -1.18
C ILE A 694 18.46 -3.73 -0.47
N LEU A 695 18.23 -4.81 -1.22
CA LEU A 695 18.03 -6.14 -0.64
C LEU A 695 19.27 -6.53 0.18
N PRO A 696 19.13 -6.83 1.49
CA PRO A 696 20.28 -7.12 2.34
C PRO A 696 21.08 -8.30 1.81
N SER A 697 22.41 -8.21 1.91
CA SER A 697 23.25 -9.32 1.48
C SER A 697 23.33 -10.42 2.54
N LEU A 698 23.42 -11.70 2.14
CA LEU A 698 23.63 -12.84 3.05
C LEU A 698 24.70 -13.79 2.50
N ALA A 699 25.92 -13.65 3.02
CA ALA A 699 27.08 -14.48 2.73
C ALA A 699 27.50 -15.30 3.97
N ALA A 700 28.18 -16.42 3.76
CA ALA A 700 28.55 -17.34 4.84
C ALA A 700 29.56 -16.75 5.85
N ASP A 701 30.30 -15.71 5.46
CA ASP A 701 31.30 -15.04 6.30
C ASP A 701 30.70 -14.05 7.32
N PHE A 702 29.40 -13.78 7.24
CA PHE A 702 28.72 -12.90 8.21
C PHE A 702 28.74 -13.47 9.63
N ILE A 703 28.80 -12.56 10.59
CA ILE A 703 29.07 -12.85 12.01
C ILE A 703 28.07 -13.85 12.61
N SER A 704 26.77 -13.67 12.34
CA SER A 704 25.70 -14.54 12.83
C SER A 704 25.89 -15.99 12.35
N LEU A 705 26.16 -16.16 11.06
CA LEU A 705 26.33 -17.44 10.39
C LEU A 705 27.66 -18.11 10.75
N ARG A 706 28.74 -17.34 10.78
CA ARG A 706 30.05 -17.80 11.23
C ARG A 706 29.97 -18.34 12.65
N ASN A 707 29.43 -17.57 13.59
CA ASN A 707 29.29 -17.99 14.98
C ASN A 707 28.45 -19.27 15.11
N ARG A 708 27.45 -19.46 14.24
CA ARG A 708 26.63 -20.68 14.20
C ARG A 708 27.41 -21.87 13.63
N THR A 709 28.18 -21.65 12.56
CA THR A 709 29.07 -22.65 11.97
C THR A 709 30.14 -23.09 12.97
N ASP A 710 30.77 -22.13 13.65
CA ASP A 710 31.77 -22.40 14.68
C ASP A 710 31.19 -23.14 15.88
N LYS A 711 29.95 -22.83 16.30
CA LYS A 711 29.23 -23.62 17.32
C LYS A 711 29.03 -25.08 16.88
N PHE A 712 28.66 -25.32 15.62
CA PHE A 712 28.53 -26.70 15.11
C PHE A 712 29.88 -27.42 15.09
N VAL A 713 30.95 -26.74 14.66
CA VAL A 713 32.32 -27.27 14.67
C VAL A 713 32.78 -27.58 16.10
N GLN A 714 32.55 -26.68 17.06
CA GLN A 714 32.87 -26.90 18.48
C GLN A 714 32.11 -28.10 19.09
N ASN A 715 30.88 -28.34 18.64
CA ASN A 715 30.06 -29.49 19.05
C ASN A 715 30.37 -30.77 18.25
N ASN A 716 31.36 -30.76 17.37
CA ASN A 716 31.74 -31.84 16.46
C ASN A 716 30.63 -32.29 15.48
N ASP A 717 29.67 -31.41 15.15
CA ASP A 717 28.60 -31.65 14.16
C ASP A 717 28.96 -31.01 12.81
N TRP A 718 29.98 -31.59 12.17
CA TRP A 718 30.49 -31.13 10.86
C TRP A 718 29.44 -31.22 9.75
N ALA A 719 28.56 -32.22 9.80
CA ALA A 719 27.48 -32.39 8.82
C ALA A 719 26.48 -31.23 8.82
N GLN A 720 26.16 -30.64 9.99
CA GLN A 720 25.33 -29.44 10.04
C GLN A 720 26.08 -28.19 9.58
N ALA A 721 27.36 -28.04 9.96
CA ALA A 721 28.20 -26.93 9.52
C ALA A 721 28.31 -26.87 7.98
N PHE A 722 28.61 -28.00 7.33
CA PHE A 722 28.70 -28.07 5.87
C PHE A 722 27.35 -27.84 5.19
N ARG A 723 26.25 -28.42 5.68
CA ARG A 723 24.91 -28.19 5.13
C ARG A 723 24.49 -26.72 5.20
N LEU A 724 24.89 -26.01 6.24
CA LEU A 724 24.60 -24.59 6.42
C LEU A 724 25.30 -23.75 5.34
N VAL A 725 26.61 -23.92 5.18
CA VAL A 725 27.41 -23.16 4.20
C VAL A 725 27.04 -23.55 2.77
N GLU A 726 26.79 -24.85 2.52
CA GLU A 726 26.32 -25.34 1.23
C GLU A 726 24.97 -24.70 0.85
N TRP A 727 24.03 -24.61 1.80
CA TRP A 727 22.72 -24.00 1.54
C TRP A 727 22.83 -22.54 1.07
N ILE A 728 23.77 -21.77 1.64
CA ILE A 728 24.06 -20.38 1.26
C ILE A 728 24.69 -20.33 -0.13
N CYS A 729 25.73 -21.13 -0.38
CA CYS A 729 26.43 -21.16 -1.67
C CYS A 729 25.49 -21.52 -2.83
N GLN A 730 24.52 -22.40 -2.60
CA GLN A 730 23.50 -22.76 -3.60
C GLN A 730 22.56 -21.60 -3.98
N ARG A 731 22.47 -20.53 -3.18
CA ARG A 731 21.45 -19.47 -3.25
C ARG A 731 22.02 -18.04 -3.31
N SER A 732 23.34 -17.89 -3.32
CA SER A 732 24.03 -16.60 -3.40
C SER A 732 24.52 -16.30 -4.82
N VAL A 733 24.71 -15.02 -5.14
CA VAL A 733 25.20 -14.54 -6.44
C VAL A 733 26.23 -13.43 -6.24
N GLY A 734 27.13 -13.28 -7.22
CA GLY A 734 28.14 -12.22 -7.23
C GLY A 734 29.07 -12.32 -6.02
N VAL A 735 29.37 -11.18 -5.40
CA VAL A 735 30.31 -11.07 -4.28
C VAL A 735 29.90 -11.95 -3.08
N GLU A 736 28.60 -12.10 -2.82
CA GLU A 736 28.12 -12.99 -1.75
C GLU A 736 28.52 -14.44 -1.99
N PHE A 737 28.43 -14.89 -3.23
CA PHE A 737 28.78 -16.24 -3.62
C PHE A 737 30.27 -16.48 -3.47
N GLU A 738 31.09 -15.55 -3.95
CA GLU A 738 32.55 -15.65 -3.87
C GLU A 738 33.01 -15.83 -2.42
N PHE A 739 32.59 -14.94 -1.50
CA PHE A 739 32.95 -15.04 -0.08
C PHE A 739 32.38 -16.28 0.59
N SER A 740 31.16 -16.70 0.24
CA SER A 740 30.57 -17.92 0.81
C SER A 740 31.33 -19.18 0.40
N VAL A 741 31.81 -19.22 -0.85
CA VAL A 741 32.61 -20.32 -1.38
C VAL A 741 34.01 -20.33 -0.79
N TYR A 742 34.63 -19.17 -0.58
CA TYR A 742 35.91 -19.08 0.12
C TYR A 742 35.82 -19.60 1.56
N GLU A 743 34.71 -19.32 2.25
CA GLU A 743 34.44 -19.88 3.56
C GLU A 743 34.18 -21.38 3.54
N PHE A 744 33.50 -21.88 2.50
CA PHE A 744 33.33 -23.30 2.30
C PHE A 744 34.70 -23.99 2.14
N GLY A 745 35.59 -23.39 1.33
CA GLY A 745 36.98 -23.84 1.21
C GLY A 745 37.73 -23.85 2.55
N ASN A 746 37.59 -22.78 3.35
CA ASN A 746 38.21 -22.72 4.68
C ASN A 746 37.62 -23.77 5.65
N LEU A 747 36.32 -24.06 5.58
CA LEU A 747 35.70 -25.11 6.40
C LEU A 747 36.21 -26.50 6.00
N CYS A 748 36.39 -26.76 4.70
CA CYS A 748 37.06 -27.97 4.21
C CYS A 748 38.49 -28.08 4.73
N ARG A 749 39.27 -27.00 4.69
CA ARG A 749 40.63 -26.93 5.27
C ARG A 749 40.63 -27.30 6.74
N ARG A 750 39.76 -26.67 7.55
CA ARG A 750 39.64 -26.93 8.99
C ARG A 750 39.28 -28.39 9.28
N ALA A 751 38.32 -28.95 8.54
CA ALA A 751 37.91 -30.35 8.69
C ALA A 751 39.06 -31.32 8.40
N LEU A 752 39.83 -31.10 7.32
CA LEU A 752 40.99 -31.91 6.97
C LEU A 752 42.12 -31.80 8.02
N LEU A 753 42.32 -30.64 8.65
CA LEU A 753 43.34 -30.46 9.68
C LEU A 753 42.95 -31.01 11.07
N THR A 754 41.68 -31.36 11.30
CA THR A 754 41.27 -31.94 12.60
C THR A 754 41.78 -33.36 12.81
N ASN A 755 41.97 -33.79 14.06
CA ASN A 755 42.39 -35.18 14.38
C ASN A 755 41.24 -36.20 14.27
N ASP A 756 40.01 -35.77 14.02
CA ASP A 756 38.84 -36.65 13.90
C ASP A 756 38.70 -37.21 12.48
N LYS A 757 38.72 -38.54 12.36
CA LYS A 757 38.55 -39.24 11.08
C LYS A 757 37.19 -38.99 10.44
N VAL A 758 36.13 -38.80 11.22
CA VAL A 758 34.78 -38.55 10.69
C VAL A 758 34.74 -37.18 10.03
N ALA A 759 35.27 -36.15 10.70
CA ALA A 759 35.40 -34.80 10.17
C ALA A 759 36.27 -34.76 8.90
N GLN A 760 37.39 -35.49 8.88
CA GLN A 760 38.26 -35.60 7.69
C GLN A 760 37.53 -36.23 6.49
N LEU A 761 36.79 -37.33 6.71
CA LEU A 761 36.01 -38.01 5.67
C LEU A 761 34.90 -37.10 5.12
N GLU A 762 34.19 -36.39 6.00
CA GLU A 762 33.17 -35.42 5.58
C GLU A 762 33.78 -34.24 4.83
N GLY A 763 34.87 -33.66 5.34
CA GLY A 763 35.60 -32.56 4.70
C GLY A 763 36.07 -32.94 3.30
N PHE A 764 36.66 -34.13 3.16
CA PHE A 764 37.11 -34.63 1.85
C PHE A 764 35.96 -34.86 0.88
N LYS A 765 34.83 -35.42 1.35
CA LYS A 765 33.62 -35.59 0.53
C LYS A 765 33.14 -34.25 -0.06
N TYR A 766 33.15 -33.18 0.71
CA TYR A 766 32.77 -31.87 0.20
C TYR A 766 33.84 -31.26 -0.72
N VAL A 767 35.13 -31.51 -0.48
CA VAL A 767 36.20 -31.14 -1.42
C VAL A 767 35.97 -31.80 -2.78
N THR A 768 35.72 -33.11 -2.83
CA THR A 768 35.45 -33.80 -4.10
C THR A 768 34.21 -33.27 -4.80
N ASN A 769 33.14 -32.94 -4.04
CA ASN A 769 31.93 -32.37 -4.61
C ASN A 769 32.16 -30.97 -5.22
N LEU A 770 32.93 -30.11 -4.55
CA LEU A 770 33.28 -28.78 -5.02
C LEU A 770 34.25 -28.80 -6.22
N LEU A 771 35.10 -29.82 -6.31
CA LEU A 771 35.96 -30.02 -7.48
C LEU A 771 35.16 -30.46 -8.71
N ASP A 772 34.13 -31.29 -8.52
CA ASP A 772 33.32 -31.83 -9.62
C ASP A 772 32.34 -30.78 -10.20
N SER A 773 31.67 -29.99 -9.35
CA SER A 773 30.69 -29.01 -9.83
C SER A 773 30.45 -27.82 -8.90
N ASP A 774 30.10 -26.67 -9.49
CA ASP A 774 29.59 -25.51 -8.76
C ASP A 774 28.27 -25.88 -8.04
N PRO A 775 28.15 -25.63 -6.72
CA PRO A 775 26.98 -26.01 -5.92
C PRO A 775 25.67 -25.41 -6.42
N ARG A 776 25.71 -24.25 -7.10
CA ARG A 776 24.51 -23.66 -7.73
C ARG A 776 24.02 -24.51 -8.89
N THR A 777 24.93 -25.13 -9.61
CA THR A 777 24.64 -25.85 -10.85
C THR A 777 23.98 -27.20 -10.57
N SER A 778 24.43 -27.90 -9.53
CA SER A 778 23.79 -29.11 -9.02
C SER A 778 22.40 -28.77 -8.45
N PHE A 779 22.29 -27.66 -7.72
CA PHE A 779 21.01 -27.17 -7.20
C PHE A 779 20.00 -26.83 -8.31
N LEU A 780 20.40 -26.06 -9.33
CA LEU A 780 19.53 -25.68 -10.46
C LEU A 780 19.14 -26.89 -11.32
N LYS A 781 20.08 -27.83 -11.59
CA LYS A 781 19.79 -29.10 -12.29
C LYS A 781 18.76 -29.94 -11.53
N SER A 782 18.88 -30.05 -10.20
CA SER A 782 17.92 -30.79 -9.38
C SER A 782 16.49 -30.22 -9.46
N ARG A 783 16.38 -28.91 -9.70
CA ARG A 783 15.12 -28.16 -9.84
C ARG A 783 14.62 -28.08 -11.29
N LYS A 784 15.32 -28.69 -12.25
CA LYS A 784 15.04 -28.64 -13.70
C LYS A 784 15.03 -27.22 -14.28
N VAL A 785 15.89 -26.34 -13.76
CA VAL A 785 16.04 -24.98 -14.27
C VAL A 785 17.25 -24.94 -15.21
N ASN A 786 17.01 -24.76 -16.52
CA ASN A 786 18.06 -24.66 -17.53
C ASN A 786 18.43 -23.18 -17.74
N LEU A 787 19.42 -22.68 -17.01
CA LEU A 787 19.93 -21.31 -17.19
C LEU A 787 21.34 -21.34 -17.77
N SER A 788 21.59 -20.45 -18.74
CA SER A 788 22.88 -20.29 -19.39
C SER A 788 23.89 -19.71 -18.42
N GLN A 789 24.80 -20.53 -17.89
CA GLN A 789 25.94 -20.03 -17.13
C GLN A 789 26.75 -19.06 -17.99
N SER A 790 27.06 -17.89 -17.45
CA SER A 790 28.00 -16.99 -18.10
C SER A 790 29.39 -17.65 -18.15
N GLN A 791 30.08 -17.48 -19.28
CA GLN A 791 31.44 -18.00 -19.48
C GLN A 791 32.44 -17.48 -18.42
N VAL A 792 32.17 -16.29 -17.86
CA VAL A 792 32.96 -15.66 -16.78
C VAL A 792 32.86 -16.44 -15.46
N ASN A 793 31.67 -16.94 -15.11
CA ASN A 793 31.48 -17.72 -13.87
C ASN A 793 32.22 -19.06 -13.93
N GLN A 794 32.36 -19.65 -15.12
CA GLN A 794 33.09 -20.92 -15.31
C GLN A 794 34.60 -20.75 -15.15
N GLN A 795 35.18 -19.66 -15.68
CA GLN A 795 36.61 -19.38 -15.53
C GLN A 795 36.99 -19.10 -14.07
N TRP A 796 36.16 -18.34 -13.35
CA TRP A 796 36.35 -18.09 -11.93
C TRP A 796 36.27 -19.40 -11.12
N TRP A 797 35.29 -20.26 -11.42
CA TRP A 797 35.14 -21.55 -10.74
C TRP A 797 36.33 -22.48 -10.97
N ASP A 798 36.82 -22.59 -12.20
CA ASP A 798 38.02 -23.38 -12.54
C ASP A 798 39.26 -22.87 -11.79
N THR A 799 39.35 -21.55 -11.57
CA THR A 799 40.44 -20.96 -10.79
C THR A 799 40.30 -21.28 -9.29
N PHE A 800 39.08 -21.31 -8.75
CA PHE A 800 38.82 -21.73 -7.36
C PHE A 800 39.06 -23.23 -7.14
N SER A 801 38.58 -24.09 -8.03
CA SER A 801 38.71 -25.55 -7.91
C SER A 801 40.18 -25.98 -7.89
N LYS A 802 41.02 -25.37 -8.75
CA LYS A 802 42.48 -25.59 -8.73
C LYS A 802 43.12 -25.20 -7.39
N GLN A 803 42.73 -24.05 -6.83
CA GLN A 803 43.24 -23.60 -5.51
C GLN A 803 42.82 -24.56 -4.38
N LEU A 804 41.56 -25.00 -4.38
CA LEU A 804 41.04 -25.94 -3.39
C LEU A 804 41.72 -27.31 -3.48
N GLY A 805 41.90 -27.82 -4.70
CA GLY A 805 42.58 -29.09 -4.95
C GLY A 805 44.06 -29.04 -4.56
N TRP A 806 44.75 -27.96 -4.89
CA TRP A 806 46.14 -27.75 -4.46
C TRP A 806 46.29 -27.71 -2.95
N MET A 807 45.38 -27.02 -2.24
CA MET A 807 45.37 -27.02 -0.77
C MET A 807 45.16 -28.43 -0.21
N ALA A 808 44.14 -29.16 -0.68
CA ALA A 808 43.85 -30.51 -0.18
C ALA A 808 45.01 -31.50 -0.43
N TRP A 809 45.66 -31.39 -1.60
CA TRP A 809 46.85 -32.17 -1.94
C TRP A 809 47.99 -31.90 -0.95
N ASN A 810 48.32 -30.64 -0.70
CA ASN A 810 49.43 -30.31 0.21
C ASN A 810 49.13 -30.69 1.67
N ILE A 811 47.88 -30.59 2.14
CA ILE A 811 47.50 -31.10 3.48
C ILE A 811 47.77 -32.61 3.58
N SER A 812 47.46 -33.36 2.52
CA SER A 812 47.67 -34.82 2.50
C SER A 812 49.15 -35.23 2.51
N ILE A 813 50.05 -34.40 1.98
CA ILE A 813 51.50 -34.64 1.99
C ILE A 813 52.08 -34.38 3.38
N ASN A 814 51.70 -33.26 3.99
CA ASN A 814 52.31 -32.81 5.24
C ASN A 814 51.81 -33.57 6.46
N ARG A 815 50.69 -34.31 6.35
CA ARG A 815 50.10 -35.04 7.47
C ARG A 815 50.16 -36.56 7.30
N PRO A 816 50.73 -37.30 8.27
CA PRO A 816 50.82 -38.75 8.19
C PRO A 816 49.43 -39.42 8.24
N GLY A 817 49.19 -40.41 7.35
CA GLY A 817 47.95 -41.22 7.34
C GLY A 817 46.85 -40.74 6.39
N MET A 818 47.17 -39.81 5.47
CA MET A 818 46.24 -39.25 4.47
C MET A 818 46.47 -39.74 3.03
N ASP A 819 47.22 -40.83 2.82
CA ASP A 819 47.52 -41.39 1.49
C ASP A 819 46.25 -41.70 0.65
N TRP A 820 45.13 -41.98 1.33
CA TRP A 820 43.83 -42.20 0.70
C TRP A 820 43.24 -40.94 0.04
N VAL A 821 43.59 -39.75 0.51
CA VAL A 821 43.20 -38.46 -0.11
C VAL A 821 43.93 -38.29 -1.44
N GLN A 822 45.22 -38.63 -1.50
CA GLN A 822 46.06 -38.53 -2.71
C GLN A 822 45.55 -39.45 -3.81
N LEU A 823 45.32 -40.73 -3.50
CA LEU A 823 44.80 -41.72 -4.46
C LEU A 823 43.47 -41.30 -5.09
N ASN A 824 42.59 -40.63 -4.32
CA ASN A 824 41.31 -40.15 -4.81
C ASN A 824 41.44 -38.84 -5.60
N LEU A 825 42.36 -37.93 -5.23
CA LEU A 825 42.61 -36.70 -6.00
C LEU A 825 43.29 -36.97 -7.35
N ASP A 826 44.20 -37.94 -7.41
CA ASP A 826 44.84 -38.38 -8.67
C ASP A 826 43.82 -38.90 -9.69
N SER A 827 42.74 -39.52 -9.21
CA SER A 827 41.65 -39.97 -10.08
C SER A 827 40.87 -38.84 -10.76
N ILE A 828 40.99 -37.61 -10.24
CA ILE A 828 40.29 -36.39 -10.71
C ILE A 828 41.18 -35.58 -11.69
N ASN A 829 42.44 -36.01 -11.93
CA ASN A 829 43.37 -35.44 -12.92
C ASN A 829 43.62 -33.93 -12.73
N LEU A 830 43.87 -33.53 -11.49
CA LEU A 830 44.19 -32.15 -11.11
C LEU A 830 45.58 -31.73 -11.62
N ASP A 831 45.68 -30.51 -12.14
CA ASP A 831 46.98 -29.90 -12.45
C ASP A 831 47.68 -29.53 -11.13
N HIS A 832 48.68 -30.33 -10.74
CA HIS A 832 49.33 -30.23 -9.43
C HIS A 832 50.19 -28.97 -9.28
N ASP A 833 50.50 -28.27 -10.38
CA ASP A 833 51.59 -27.30 -10.41
C ASP A 833 51.09 -25.86 -10.64
N LEU A 834 50.46 -25.29 -9.60
CA LEU A 834 50.15 -23.85 -9.53
C LEU A 834 51.41 -22.96 -9.61
N ALA A 835 52.61 -23.54 -9.48
CA ALA A 835 53.90 -22.86 -9.44
C ALA A 835 54.57 -22.66 -10.82
N SER A 836 54.03 -23.22 -11.91
CA SER A 836 54.63 -23.08 -13.23
C SER A 836 54.69 -21.60 -13.70
N PRO A 837 55.85 -21.11 -14.18
CA PRO A 837 56.02 -19.71 -14.57
C PRO A 837 55.45 -19.46 -15.98
N SER A 838 54.27 -18.84 -16.07
CA SER A 838 53.79 -18.28 -17.33
C SER A 838 54.49 -16.94 -17.62
N GLY A 839 55.74 -17.04 -18.06
CA GLY A 839 56.45 -15.97 -18.79
C GLY A 839 56.82 -14.71 -18.01
N ALA A 840 57.86 -14.77 -17.17
CA ALA A 840 58.82 -13.67 -16.97
C ALA A 840 60.08 -14.19 -16.26
N SER A 841 61.24 -13.92 -16.87
CA SER A 841 62.57 -14.17 -16.34
C SER A 841 62.90 -13.19 -15.21
N HIS A 842 63.48 -13.70 -14.11
CA HIS A 842 63.87 -13.06 -12.84
C HIS A 842 62.86 -13.26 -11.69
N GLY A 843 63.02 -14.33 -10.88
CA GLY A 843 62.25 -14.50 -9.63
C GLY A 843 61.93 -15.94 -9.18
N THR A 844 62.65 -16.98 -9.63
CA THR A 844 62.29 -18.37 -9.30
C THR A 844 62.44 -18.70 -7.81
N GLU A 845 63.41 -18.12 -7.11
CA GLU A 845 63.65 -18.43 -5.70
C GLU A 845 62.66 -17.71 -4.77
N GLU A 846 62.37 -16.43 -5.02
CA GLU A 846 61.40 -15.61 -4.28
C GLU A 846 59.96 -16.13 -4.47
N THR A 847 59.61 -16.52 -5.69
CA THR A 847 58.31 -17.16 -5.98
C THR A 847 58.18 -18.47 -5.21
N MET A 848 59.23 -19.30 -5.21
CA MET A 848 59.24 -20.56 -4.47
C MET A 848 59.21 -20.37 -2.95
N ALA A 849 59.80 -19.29 -2.43
CA ALA A 849 59.71 -18.91 -1.02
C ALA A 849 58.28 -18.50 -0.65
N GLY A 850 57.61 -17.71 -1.49
CA GLY A 850 56.20 -17.34 -1.31
C GLY A 850 55.25 -18.54 -1.36
N VAL A 851 55.45 -19.47 -2.30
CA VAL A 851 54.66 -20.72 -2.38
C VAL A 851 54.87 -21.58 -1.14
N ARG A 852 56.12 -21.77 -0.69
CA ARG A 852 56.42 -22.53 0.54
C ARG A 852 55.77 -21.90 1.77
N ALA A 853 55.86 -20.58 1.92
CA ALA A 853 55.17 -19.88 2.99
C ALA A 853 53.65 -20.10 2.94
N MET A 854 53.01 -20.00 1.77
CA MET A 854 51.58 -20.30 1.63
C MET A 854 51.24 -21.74 2.03
N GLN A 855 52.07 -22.71 1.63
CA GLN A 855 51.90 -24.12 2.00
C GLN A 855 51.98 -24.28 3.52
N GLU A 856 53.00 -23.73 4.17
CA GLU A 856 53.19 -23.82 5.61
C GLU A 856 52.00 -23.25 6.38
N TRP A 857 51.53 -22.05 6.03
CA TRP A 857 50.39 -21.41 6.69
C TRP A 857 49.09 -22.20 6.59
N LEU A 858 48.82 -22.82 5.43
CA LEU A 858 47.55 -23.51 5.18
C LEU A 858 47.54 -24.98 5.62
N THR A 859 48.71 -25.61 5.80
CA THR A 859 48.81 -27.07 6.01
C THR A 859 49.34 -27.49 7.38
N LEU A 860 50.07 -26.64 8.11
CA LEU A 860 50.61 -26.98 9.42
C LEU A 860 49.58 -26.81 10.54
N ASP A 861 49.63 -27.73 11.51
CA ASP A 861 48.75 -27.72 12.68
C ASP A 861 49.16 -26.59 13.65
N HIS A 862 48.22 -26.16 14.50
CA HIS A 862 48.37 -25.06 15.46
C HIS A 862 49.56 -25.24 16.43
N LEU A 863 49.98 -26.48 16.71
CA LEU A 863 51.04 -26.81 17.67
C LEU A 863 52.46 -26.73 17.09
N ASP A 864 52.61 -26.73 15.76
CA ASP A 864 53.92 -26.78 15.09
C ASP A 864 54.40 -25.39 14.61
N PHE A 865 53.71 -24.31 15.01
CA PHE A 865 53.87 -22.99 14.42
C PHE A 865 54.80 -22.07 15.23
N GLU A 866 56.10 -22.06 14.89
CA GLU A 866 57.13 -21.14 15.46
C GLU A 866 57.62 -20.09 14.45
N ARG A 867 56.73 -19.30 13.81
CA ARG A 867 57.12 -18.18 12.94
C ARG A 867 56.92 -16.82 13.63
N GLY A 868 57.93 -15.95 13.55
CA GLY A 868 57.89 -14.59 14.07
C GLY A 868 57.18 -13.59 13.13
N THR A 869 56.67 -12.48 13.68
CA THR A 869 55.87 -11.44 13.00
C THR A 869 56.67 -10.54 12.03
N THR A 870 57.78 -11.00 11.48
CA THR A 870 58.71 -10.18 10.66
C THR A 870 59.28 -10.92 9.45
N ASP A 871 58.73 -12.07 9.07
CA ASP A 871 59.27 -12.84 7.97
C ASP A 871 58.87 -12.25 6.61
N THR A 872 59.88 -11.80 5.84
CA THR A 872 59.72 -11.32 4.45
C THR A 872 59.02 -12.35 3.54
N SER A 873 59.08 -13.63 3.88
CA SER A 873 58.43 -14.70 3.11
C SER A 873 56.89 -14.59 3.09
N ASP A 874 56.27 -13.99 4.10
CA ASP A 874 54.80 -13.82 4.18
C ASP A 874 54.28 -12.72 3.24
N VAL A 875 55.06 -11.64 3.07
CA VAL A 875 54.75 -10.57 2.10
C VAL A 875 54.90 -11.09 0.68
N LEU A 876 55.95 -11.90 0.43
CA LEU A 876 56.14 -12.58 -0.85
C LEU A 876 54.99 -13.54 -1.15
N CYS A 877 54.55 -14.33 -0.16
CA CYS A 877 53.39 -15.21 -0.23
C CYS A 877 52.11 -14.48 -0.67
N TYR A 878 51.79 -13.36 0.01
CA TYR A 878 50.61 -12.57 -0.33
C TYR A 878 50.72 -11.96 -1.73
N SER A 879 51.88 -11.38 -2.06
CA SER A 879 52.11 -10.75 -3.38
C SER A 879 52.00 -11.76 -4.53
N TRP A 880 52.51 -12.98 -4.35
CA TRP A 880 52.42 -14.08 -5.33
C TRP A 880 50.98 -14.45 -5.62
N ALA A 881 50.18 -14.71 -4.56
CA ALA A 881 48.79 -15.10 -4.72
C ALA A 881 47.95 -13.94 -5.31
N ARG A 882 48.25 -12.69 -4.96
CA ARG A 882 47.60 -11.50 -5.55
C ARG A 882 47.87 -11.36 -7.04
N GLN A 883 49.12 -11.48 -7.48
CA GLN A 883 49.49 -11.35 -8.90
C GLN A 883 48.81 -12.39 -9.80
N ARG A 884 48.53 -13.59 -9.26
CA ARG A 884 47.84 -14.67 -9.98
C ARG A 884 46.32 -14.69 -9.80
N GLY A 885 45.75 -13.78 -9.00
CA GLY A 885 44.31 -13.75 -8.73
C GLY A 885 43.82 -14.92 -7.87
N PHE A 886 44.69 -15.51 -7.05
CA PHE A 886 44.37 -16.63 -6.17
C PHE A 886 43.68 -16.17 -4.87
N ASN A 887 42.49 -15.60 -5.04
CA ASN A 887 41.72 -14.99 -3.96
C ASN A 887 41.27 -16.00 -2.88
N ALA A 888 41.07 -17.28 -3.22
CA ALA A 888 40.66 -18.28 -2.24
C ALA A 888 41.82 -18.63 -1.29
N LEU A 889 43.04 -18.78 -1.82
CA LEU A 889 44.24 -18.96 -1.00
C LEU A 889 44.52 -17.73 -0.14
N LEU A 890 44.41 -16.52 -0.71
CA LEU A 890 44.55 -15.28 0.05
C LEU A 890 43.52 -15.17 1.17
N TYR A 891 42.25 -15.52 0.89
CA TYR A 891 41.19 -15.54 1.88
C TYR A 891 41.55 -16.48 3.03
N MET A 892 41.88 -17.74 2.74
CA MET A 892 42.21 -18.73 3.76
C MET A 892 43.47 -18.34 4.56
N PHE A 893 44.46 -17.73 3.92
CA PHE A 893 45.67 -17.20 4.57
C PHE A 893 45.33 -16.09 5.57
N LEU A 894 44.56 -15.07 5.16
CA LEU A 894 44.15 -13.98 6.02
C LEU A 894 43.27 -14.46 7.19
N VAL A 895 42.37 -15.40 6.90
CA VAL A 895 41.53 -16.03 7.93
C VAL A 895 42.37 -16.80 8.94
N ARG A 896 43.38 -17.55 8.48
CA ARG A 896 44.28 -18.30 9.36
C ARG A 896 45.05 -17.37 10.31
N LEU A 897 45.50 -16.21 9.81
CA LEU A 897 46.14 -15.18 10.64
C LEU A 897 45.19 -14.66 11.73
N ILE A 898 43.90 -14.50 11.44
CA ILE A 898 42.90 -14.09 12.43
C ILE A 898 42.60 -15.22 13.42
N GLU A 899 42.46 -16.47 12.96
CA GLU A 899 42.23 -17.64 13.81
C GLU A 899 43.32 -17.75 14.90
N LEU A 900 44.59 -17.60 14.51
CA LEU A 900 45.73 -17.60 15.43
C LEU A 900 45.87 -16.27 16.20
N GLY A 901 45.39 -15.17 15.61
CA GLY A 901 45.37 -13.85 16.22
C GLY A 901 44.49 -13.75 17.46
N GLY A 902 43.51 -14.64 17.62
CA GLY A 902 42.73 -14.75 18.86
C GLY A 902 43.58 -15.11 20.09
N GLU A 903 44.67 -15.86 19.89
CA GLU A 903 45.65 -16.20 20.93
C GLU A 903 46.77 -15.15 21.00
N CYS A 904 47.15 -14.58 19.86
CA CYS A 904 48.22 -13.59 19.71
C CYS A 904 47.74 -12.34 18.95
N PRO A 905 47.17 -11.32 19.65
CA PRO A 905 46.63 -10.11 19.01
C PRO A 905 47.58 -9.37 18.03
N PRO A 906 48.91 -9.36 18.22
CA PRO A 906 49.83 -8.76 17.25
C PRO A 906 49.76 -9.36 15.82
N LEU A 907 49.29 -10.61 15.66
CA LEU A 907 49.11 -11.23 14.34
C LEU A 907 48.00 -10.56 13.53
N ILE A 908 46.96 -10.03 14.20
CA ILE A 908 45.87 -9.31 13.53
C ILE A 908 46.40 -8.03 12.90
N GLN A 909 47.20 -7.26 13.66
CA GLN A 909 47.86 -6.07 13.14
C GLN A 909 48.80 -6.44 11.99
N TYR A 910 49.57 -7.52 12.14
CA TYR A 910 50.51 -7.99 11.11
C TYR A 910 49.78 -8.36 9.81
N ALA A 911 48.59 -8.97 9.89
CA ALA A 911 47.76 -9.27 8.72
C ALA A 911 47.36 -8.00 7.95
N PHE A 912 46.96 -6.93 8.66
CA PHE A 912 46.69 -5.62 8.05
C PHE A 912 47.95 -5.02 7.42
N THR A 913 49.10 -5.14 8.08
CA THR A 913 50.38 -4.67 7.55
C THR A 913 50.77 -5.40 6.25
N ILE A 914 50.60 -6.72 6.16
CA ILE A 914 50.86 -7.48 4.93
C ILE A 914 49.92 -7.03 3.81
N ALA A 915 48.61 -6.95 4.08
CA ALA A 915 47.63 -6.52 3.08
C ALA A 915 47.91 -5.10 2.56
N ALA A 916 48.32 -4.19 3.46
CA ALA A 916 48.64 -2.80 3.13
C ALA A 916 49.95 -2.66 2.34
N LYS A 917 51.03 -3.35 2.72
CA LYS A 917 52.30 -3.40 1.98
C LYS A 917 52.11 -3.96 0.57
N CYS A 918 51.20 -4.92 0.43
CA CYS A 918 50.80 -5.43 -0.87
C CYS A 918 49.73 -4.57 -1.56
N HIS A 919 49.46 -3.34 -1.12
CA HIS A 919 48.48 -2.39 -1.67
C HIS A 919 47.13 -3.03 -2.02
N SER A 920 46.63 -3.91 -1.14
CA SER A 920 45.44 -4.72 -1.36
C SER A 920 44.30 -4.26 -0.47
N GLY A 921 43.46 -3.35 -0.98
CA GLY A 921 42.22 -2.96 -0.29
C GLY A 921 41.28 -4.14 -0.07
N TRP A 922 41.23 -5.09 -1.00
CA TRP A 922 40.47 -6.33 -0.86
C TRP A 922 40.90 -7.14 0.37
N GLY A 923 42.20 -7.22 0.66
CA GLY A 923 42.70 -7.91 1.85
C GLY A 923 42.27 -7.24 3.15
N VAL A 924 42.35 -5.91 3.20
CA VAL A 924 41.88 -5.13 4.36
C VAL A 924 40.37 -5.32 4.57
N GLN A 925 39.59 -5.33 3.49
CA GLN A 925 38.14 -5.59 3.54
C GLN A 925 37.83 -7.00 4.04
N VAL A 926 38.57 -8.03 3.61
CA VAL A 926 38.42 -9.40 4.13
C VAL A 926 38.62 -9.43 5.65
N LEU A 927 39.68 -8.79 6.14
CA LEU A 927 39.99 -8.72 7.57
C LEU A 927 38.88 -7.99 8.34
N GLN A 928 38.40 -6.87 7.83
CA GLN A 928 37.29 -6.11 8.43
C GLN A 928 35.97 -6.87 8.43
N ARG A 929 35.65 -7.60 7.34
CA ARG A 929 34.48 -8.49 7.28
C ARG A 929 34.54 -9.58 8.35
N ARG A 930 35.76 -9.99 8.76
CA ARG A 930 35.99 -10.89 9.88
C ARG A 930 35.94 -10.22 11.26
N GLN A 931 35.61 -8.93 11.35
CA GLN A 931 35.66 -8.09 12.55
C GLN A 931 37.06 -7.93 13.15
N ALA A 932 38.11 -8.06 12.34
CA ALA A 932 39.44 -7.68 12.79
C ALA A 932 39.49 -6.15 12.95
N ASP A 933 39.92 -5.68 14.12
CA ASP A 933 40.09 -4.25 14.40
C ASP A 933 41.36 -3.75 13.69
N ILE A 934 41.21 -2.82 12.75
CA ILE A 934 42.32 -2.20 12.00
C ILE A 934 43.28 -1.42 12.91
N GLU A 935 42.81 -1.00 14.08
CA GLU A 935 43.59 -0.28 15.09
C GLU A 935 44.27 -1.20 16.11
N THR A 936 44.24 -2.52 15.88
CA THR A 936 44.97 -3.49 16.70
C THR A 936 46.45 -3.15 16.72
N LEU A 937 47.08 -3.26 17.89
CA LEU A 937 48.47 -2.88 18.11
C LEU A 937 49.40 -4.10 18.10
N ASN A 938 50.58 -3.94 17.51
CA ASN A 938 51.65 -4.94 17.60
C ASN A 938 52.42 -4.86 18.93
N ALA A 939 53.45 -5.71 19.09
CA ALA A 939 54.30 -5.74 20.29
C ALA A 939 55.00 -4.40 20.59
N ASN A 940 55.28 -3.60 19.56
CA ASN A 940 55.87 -2.26 19.68
C ASN A 940 54.83 -1.15 19.90
N ARG A 941 53.56 -1.52 20.11
CA ARG A 941 52.40 -0.63 20.26
C ARG A 941 52.12 0.24 19.03
N PHE A 942 52.43 -0.24 17.83
CA PHE A 942 52.04 0.42 16.58
C PHE A 942 50.78 -0.23 16.00
N SER A 943 49.85 0.60 15.50
CA SER A 943 48.82 0.11 14.57
C SER A 943 49.42 -0.12 13.20
N ALA A 944 48.70 -0.81 12.30
CA ALA A 944 49.17 -1.02 10.92
C ALA A 944 49.48 0.30 10.20
N LEU A 945 48.68 1.34 10.45
CA LEU A 945 48.88 2.67 9.89
C LEU A 945 50.18 3.31 10.41
N MET A 946 50.40 3.26 11.73
CA MET A 946 51.61 3.83 12.33
C MET A 946 52.88 3.13 11.84
N GLU A 947 52.85 1.81 11.71
CA GLU A 947 53.98 1.05 11.17
C GLU A 947 54.25 1.41 9.71
N ALA A 948 53.21 1.54 8.88
CA ALA A 948 53.36 1.99 7.49
C ALA A 948 53.98 3.39 7.38
N VAL A 949 53.60 4.31 8.29
CA VAL A 949 54.22 5.65 8.37
C VAL A 949 55.69 5.56 8.75
N VAL A 950 56.05 4.75 9.76
CA VAL A 950 57.46 4.58 10.18
C VAL A 950 58.33 4.03 9.04
N LEU A 951 57.75 3.14 8.23
CA LEU A 951 58.42 2.54 7.06
C LEU A 951 58.38 3.42 5.80
N GLU A 952 57.80 4.63 5.87
CA GLU A 952 57.62 5.55 4.73
C GLU A 952 56.85 4.95 3.53
N ASP A 953 55.98 3.98 3.79
CA ASP A 953 55.20 3.32 2.73
C ASP A 953 53.90 4.10 2.44
N LEU A 954 54.01 5.10 1.57
CA LEU A 954 52.87 5.94 1.16
C LEU A 954 51.70 5.13 0.61
N GLY A 955 51.97 4.06 -0.15
CA GLY A 955 50.93 3.22 -0.75
C GLY A 955 50.18 2.38 0.30
N ALA A 956 50.89 1.83 1.28
CA ALA A 956 50.28 1.15 2.42
C ALA A 956 49.45 2.11 3.28
N VAL A 957 49.96 3.32 3.54
CA VAL A 957 49.24 4.37 4.26
C VAL A 957 47.94 4.72 3.54
N GLN A 958 47.99 4.97 2.23
CA GLN A 958 46.80 5.27 1.42
C GLN A 958 45.78 4.12 1.45
N THR A 959 46.25 2.87 1.36
CA THR A 959 45.38 1.68 1.37
C THR A 959 44.65 1.55 2.72
N LEU A 960 45.35 1.75 3.84
CA LEU A 960 44.75 1.64 5.17
C LEU A 960 43.73 2.76 5.43
N LEU A 961 44.06 4.00 5.07
CA LEU A 961 43.16 5.15 5.22
C LEU A 961 41.93 5.05 4.32
N ALA A 962 42.10 4.61 3.06
CA ALA A 962 40.99 4.36 2.14
C ALA A 962 40.01 3.29 2.65
N ASN A 963 40.47 2.39 3.52
CA ASN A 963 39.64 1.36 4.17
C ASN A 963 39.30 1.70 5.63
N GLY A 964 39.38 2.97 6.04
CA GLY A 964 38.84 3.44 7.31
C GLY A 964 39.76 3.31 8.53
N ALA A 965 41.08 3.18 8.34
CA ALA A 965 42.02 3.41 9.44
C ALA A 965 41.89 4.85 9.96
N ASN A 966 41.97 5.05 11.28
CA ASN A 966 41.83 6.37 11.87
C ASN A 966 43.09 7.22 11.55
N PRO A 967 42.97 8.33 10.82
CA PRO A 967 44.11 9.18 10.46
C PRO A 967 44.81 9.79 11.69
N ASN A 968 44.09 9.92 12.81
CA ASN A 968 44.63 10.40 14.09
C ASN A 968 45.28 9.29 14.93
N GLY A 969 45.15 8.03 14.50
CA GLY A 969 45.64 6.85 15.21
C GLY A 969 44.84 6.47 16.45
N ASN A 970 45.31 5.42 17.13
CA ASN A 970 44.67 4.88 18.32
C ASN A 970 44.91 5.77 19.56
N ASP A 971 43.84 6.19 20.24
CA ASP A 971 43.90 7.05 21.43
C ASP A 971 44.66 6.44 22.63
N ARG A 972 44.86 5.13 22.65
CA ARG A 972 45.65 4.43 23.67
C ARG A 972 47.16 4.68 23.54
N VAL A 973 47.62 5.21 22.42
CA VAL A 973 49.03 5.41 22.09
C VAL A 973 49.22 6.80 21.46
N ARG A 974 49.05 7.85 22.29
CA ARG A 974 49.11 9.25 21.83
C ARG A 974 50.51 9.67 21.38
N ASP A 975 51.55 9.09 21.96
CA ASP A 975 52.97 9.31 21.63
C ASP A 975 53.32 8.95 20.19
N LYS A 976 52.52 8.11 19.53
CA LYS A 976 52.84 7.53 18.21
C LYS A 976 51.77 7.82 17.16
N ARG A 977 51.11 8.98 17.24
CA ARG A 977 50.07 9.32 16.27
C ARG A 977 50.65 9.49 14.86
N PRO A 978 49.95 9.06 13.79
CA PRO A 978 50.47 9.05 12.42
C PRO A 978 51.04 10.39 11.95
N LEU A 979 50.31 11.49 12.21
CA LEU A 979 50.75 12.84 11.84
C LEU A 979 52.04 13.27 12.57
N ILE A 980 52.16 12.95 13.87
CA ILE A 980 53.35 13.27 14.67
C ILE A 980 54.55 12.49 14.16
N LEU A 981 54.40 11.18 13.91
CA LEU A 981 55.48 10.35 13.37
C LEU A 981 55.95 10.83 12.00
N ALA A 982 55.02 11.15 11.09
CA ALA A 982 55.34 11.67 9.77
C ALA A 982 56.03 13.05 9.85
N ALA A 983 55.56 13.93 10.73
CA ALA A 983 56.14 15.26 10.94
C ALA A 983 57.55 15.22 11.54
N MET A 984 57.74 14.38 12.57
CA MET A 984 59.04 14.13 13.21
C MET A 984 60.08 13.57 12.22
N LYS A 985 59.65 12.70 11.30
CA LYS A 985 60.54 12.10 10.28
C LYS A 985 60.71 12.93 9.01
N GLY A 986 59.90 13.96 8.81
CA GLY A 986 59.96 14.79 7.61
C GLY A 986 59.27 14.20 6.38
N TYR A 987 58.38 13.22 6.54
CA TYR A 987 57.68 12.56 5.44
C TYR A 987 56.53 13.43 4.91
N LEU A 988 56.88 14.50 4.17
CA LEU A 988 55.97 15.54 3.71
C LEU A 988 54.78 15.00 2.89
N ASP A 989 54.99 13.99 2.05
CA ASP A 989 53.92 13.43 1.22
C ASP A 989 52.88 12.67 2.06
N ILE A 990 53.31 12.00 3.14
CA ILE A 990 52.42 11.36 4.11
C ILE A 990 51.65 12.42 4.92
N VAL A 991 52.33 13.50 5.32
CA VAL A 991 51.68 14.64 6.03
C VAL A 991 50.60 15.28 5.16
N LYS A 992 50.90 15.53 3.87
CA LYS A 992 49.92 16.04 2.90
C LYS A 992 48.75 15.09 2.74
N LEU A 993 49.01 13.80 2.60
CA LEU A 993 47.95 12.80 2.42
C LEU A 993 47.03 12.73 3.63
N LEU A 994 47.58 12.72 4.85
CA LEU A 994 46.81 12.70 6.09
C LEU A 994 45.92 13.95 6.24
N LEU A 995 46.47 15.14 6.02
CA LEU A 995 45.75 16.41 6.26
C LEU A 995 44.78 16.80 5.14
N LEU A 996 45.15 16.58 3.87
CA LEU A 996 44.38 17.07 2.72
C LEU A 996 43.37 16.07 2.18
N SER A 997 43.65 14.77 2.31
CA SER A 997 42.84 13.71 1.69
C SER A 997 41.98 12.93 2.70
N TYR A 998 42.33 12.95 3.98
CA TYR A 998 41.68 12.13 5.02
C TYR A 998 41.37 12.91 6.32
N ASP A 999 41.36 14.25 6.27
CA ASP A 999 40.96 15.13 7.38
C ASP A 999 41.60 14.78 8.74
N ALA A 1000 42.90 14.43 8.75
CA ALA A 1000 43.65 14.30 10.00
C ALA A 1000 43.61 15.61 10.78
N THR A 1001 43.47 15.53 12.09
CA THR A 1001 43.44 16.71 12.95
C THR A 1001 44.83 17.34 12.99
N LEU A 1002 44.96 18.61 12.61
CA LEU A 1002 46.25 19.31 12.56
C LEU A 1002 46.88 19.46 13.95
N GLU A 1003 46.06 19.85 14.93
CA GLU A 1003 46.46 20.17 16.31
C GLU A 1003 46.53 18.92 17.21
N VAL A 1004 46.89 17.79 16.62
CA VAL A 1004 47.08 16.54 17.33
C VAL A 1004 48.34 16.61 18.19
N THR A 1005 48.18 16.24 19.47
CA THR A 1005 49.30 16.19 20.42
C THR A 1005 49.64 14.77 20.84
N ASP A 1006 50.89 14.60 21.27
CA ASP A 1006 51.38 13.39 21.91
C ASP A 1006 50.89 13.25 23.37
N SER A 1007 51.43 12.27 24.11
CA SER A 1007 51.09 12.07 25.52
C SER A 1007 51.60 13.17 26.45
N VAL A 1008 52.60 13.95 26.02
CA VAL A 1008 53.18 15.08 26.78
C VAL A 1008 52.43 16.37 26.45
N GLY A 1009 51.76 16.44 25.30
CA GLY A 1009 51.02 17.61 24.83
C GLY A 1009 51.71 18.34 23.67
N LEU A 1010 52.81 17.79 23.14
CA LEU A 1010 53.57 18.37 22.04
C LEU A 1010 52.88 18.08 20.70
N SER A 1011 52.81 19.09 19.83
CA SER A 1011 52.15 19.01 18.52
C SER A 1011 53.05 18.40 17.44
N ALA A 1012 52.45 18.01 16.30
CA ALA A 1012 53.21 17.60 15.12
C ALA A 1012 54.19 18.69 14.64
N LEU A 1013 53.80 19.96 14.74
CA LEU A 1013 54.68 21.09 14.41
C LEU A 1013 55.88 21.15 15.36
N TYR A 1014 55.67 20.99 16.67
CA TYR A 1014 56.77 20.99 17.64
C TYR A 1014 57.84 19.96 17.29
N TRP A 1015 57.42 18.73 16.95
CA TRP A 1015 58.33 17.65 16.56
C TRP A 1015 59.02 17.91 15.22
N ALA A 1016 58.32 18.45 14.21
CA ALA A 1016 58.94 18.86 12.96
C ALA A 1016 60.02 19.93 13.18
N VAL A 1017 59.79 20.89 14.08
CA VAL A 1017 60.75 21.94 14.42
C VAL A 1017 61.95 21.37 15.19
N SER A 1018 61.70 20.54 16.20
CA SER A 1018 62.74 19.89 17.01
C SER A 1018 63.69 19.01 16.18
N GLU A 1019 63.15 18.29 15.20
CA GLU A 1019 63.92 17.43 14.29
C GLU A 1019 64.40 18.16 13.03
N ASN A 1020 64.24 19.49 12.99
CA ASN A 1020 64.71 20.36 11.91
C ASN A 1020 64.14 20.02 10.51
N GLN A 1021 62.88 19.59 10.44
CA GLN A 1021 62.15 19.24 9.22
C GLN A 1021 61.50 20.48 8.59
N VAL A 1022 62.30 21.36 8.00
CA VAL A 1022 61.91 22.73 7.54
C VAL A 1022 60.69 22.72 6.62
N GLU A 1023 60.69 21.89 5.57
CA GLU A 1023 59.60 21.87 4.59
C GLU A 1023 58.28 21.34 5.17
N THR A 1024 58.37 20.38 6.11
CA THR A 1024 57.20 19.86 6.81
C THR A 1024 56.64 20.89 7.79
N ALA A 1025 57.50 21.59 8.54
CA ALA A 1025 57.10 22.69 9.41
C ALA A 1025 56.45 23.83 8.61
N ARG A 1026 57.03 24.21 7.46
CA ARG A 1026 56.47 25.22 6.54
C ARG A 1026 55.08 24.82 6.06
N PHE A 1027 54.90 23.55 5.69
CA PHE A 1027 53.60 23.03 5.26
C PHE A 1027 52.57 23.09 6.39
N LEU A 1028 52.90 22.60 7.59
CA LEU A 1028 52.01 22.63 8.76
C LEU A 1028 51.59 24.07 9.11
N LEU A 1029 52.53 25.02 9.08
CA LEU A 1029 52.27 26.43 9.36
C LEU A 1029 51.35 27.08 8.32
N SER A 1030 51.56 26.78 7.04
CA SER A 1030 50.68 27.28 5.97
C SER A 1030 49.22 26.79 6.09
N HIS A 1031 48.98 25.72 6.87
CA HIS A 1031 47.65 25.18 7.15
C HIS A 1031 47.12 25.56 8.55
N GLY A 1032 47.79 26.52 9.22
CA GLY A 1032 47.30 27.13 10.47
C GLY A 1032 47.73 26.42 11.76
N ALA A 1033 48.82 25.64 11.74
CA ALA A 1033 49.36 25.06 12.96
C ALA A 1033 49.84 26.14 13.93
N ASP A 1034 49.55 26.00 15.23
CA ASP A 1034 49.91 26.99 16.24
C ASP A 1034 51.41 26.96 16.53
N ILE A 1035 52.13 27.96 16.02
CA ILE A 1035 53.57 28.15 16.17
C ILE A 1035 54.02 28.38 17.62
N ASN A 1036 53.09 28.74 18.52
CA ASN A 1036 53.38 29.00 19.93
C ASN A 1036 53.00 27.83 20.85
N ARG A 1037 52.41 26.76 20.30
CA ARG A 1037 51.94 25.64 21.10
C ARG A 1037 53.08 24.77 21.60
N GLY A 1038 53.41 24.97 22.87
CA GLY A 1038 54.39 24.20 23.62
C GLY A 1038 53.78 23.51 24.85
N VAL A 1039 54.62 22.75 25.56
CA VAL A 1039 54.29 22.19 26.88
C VAL A 1039 55.23 22.82 27.90
N ASP A 1040 54.67 23.19 29.04
CA ASP A 1040 55.39 23.81 30.16
C ASP A 1040 56.26 25.03 29.74
N GLY A 1041 55.72 25.87 28.85
CA GLY A 1041 56.40 27.08 28.34
C GLY A 1041 57.47 26.81 27.26
N SER A 1042 57.86 25.56 27.02
CA SER A 1042 58.75 25.18 25.93
C SER A 1042 58.01 25.19 24.58
N THR A 1043 58.12 26.30 23.84
CA THR A 1043 57.53 26.50 22.51
C THR A 1043 58.39 25.87 21.40
N PRO A 1044 57.85 25.73 20.17
CA PRO A 1044 58.67 25.35 19.01
C PRO A 1044 59.92 26.21 18.80
N LEU A 1045 59.88 27.51 19.15
CA LEU A 1045 61.07 28.37 19.10
C LEU A 1045 62.14 27.95 20.12
N HIS A 1046 61.73 27.53 21.32
CA HIS A 1046 62.66 26.98 22.32
C HIS A 1046 63.33 25.69 21.83
N SER A 1047 62.62 24.80 21.13
CA SER A 1047 63.19 23.56 20.61
C SER A 1047 64.10 23.78 19.40
N ALA A 1048 63.79 24.75 18.55
CA ALA A 1048 64.66 25.17 17.44
C ALA A 1048 66.03 25.69 17.93
N ILE A 1049 66.04 26.35 19.10
CA ILE A 1049 67.25 26.93 19.72
C ILE A 1049 67.77 25.99 20.83
N THR A 1050 68.28 24.83 20.41
CA THR A 1050 68.89 23.85 21.32
C THR A 1050 70.29 23.44 20.83
N GLY A 1051 71.24 23.35 21.76
CA GLY A 1051 72.60 22.88 21.47
C GLY A 1051 73.41 23.79 20.54
N VAL A 1052 74.26 23.18 19.70
CA VAL A 1052 75.09 23.89 18.72
C VAL A 1052 74.28 24.15 17.45
N ILE A 1053 74.05 25.42 17.14
CA ILE A 1053 73.23 25.82 16.00
C ILE A 1053 73.99 25.65 14.68
N THR A 1054 73.40 24.87 13.78
CA THR A 1054 73.83 24.67 12.40
C THR A 1054 73.14 25.64 11.44
N GLU A 1055 73.65 25.77 10.21
CA GLU A 1055 73.02 26.62 9.17
C GLU A 1055 71.58 26.17 8.87
N ASN A 1056 71.30 24.87 8.83
CA ASN A 1056 69.95 24.36 8.60
C ASN A 1056 69.00 24.68 9.77
N GLN A 1057 69.49 24.70 11.02
CA GLN A 1057 68.68 25.14 12.16
C GLN A 1057 68.42 26.64 12.12
N MET A 1058 69.35 27.46 11.61
CA MET A 1058 69.09 28.88 11.37
C MET A 1058 67.94 29.07 10.37
N GLU A 1059 67.85 28.26 9.32
CA GLU A 1059 66.72 28.30 8.38
C GLU A 1059 65.38 27.99 9.08
N MET A 1060 65.34 26.96 9.94
CA MET A 1060 64.16 26.66 10.76
C MET A 1060 63.80 27.81 11.70
N ILE A 1061 64.79 28.41 12.38
CA ILE A 1061 64.57 29.55 13.27
C ILE A 1061 64.02 30.76 12.49
N HIS A 1062 64.56 31.04 11.31
CA HIS A 1062 64.03 32.08 10.42
C HIS A 1062 62.57 31.81 10.06
N LEU A 1063 62.23 30.58 9.64
CA LEU A 1063 60.86 30.18 9.33
C LEU A 1063 59.92 30.39 10.53
N VAL A 1064 60.29 29.88 11.71
CA VAL A 1064 59.49 29.98 12.93
C VAL A 1064 59.24 31.45 13.31
N LEU A 1065 60.27 32.31 13.25
CA LEU A 1065 60.15 33.74 13.57
C LEU A 1065 59.37 34.53 12.50
N GLU A 1066 59.49 34.18 11.22
CA GLU A 1066 58.72 34.80 10.14
C GLU A 1066 57.22 34.48 10.23
N GLN A 1067 56.88 33.28 10.71
CA GLN A 1067 55.49 32.85 10.92
C GLN A 1067 54.90 33.34 12.26
N GLY A 1068 55.55 34.29 12.93
CA GLY A 1068 54.98 35.00 14.08
C GLY A 1068 55.12 34.27 15.43
N ALA A 1069 56.15 33.43 15.58
CA ALA A 1069 56.49 32.88 16.89
C ALA A 1069 56.71 33.99 17.93
N ASN A 1070 56.17 33.79 19.12
CA ASN A 1070 56.46 34.62 20.28
C ASN A 1070 57.95 34.48 20.59
N VAL A 1071 58.64 35.62 20.69
CA VAL A 1071 60.08 35.71 20.92
C VAL A 1071 60.42 35.73 22.41
N ASN A 1072 59.44 36.04 23.27
CA ASN A 1072 59.59 36.11 24.73
C ASN A 1072 58.77 35.09 25.55
N PRO A 1073 58.50 33.85 25.09
CA PRO A 1073 57.96 32.83 25.97
C PRO A 1073 59.02 32.47 27.01
N ALA A 1074 58.60 32.27 28.25
CA ALA A 1074 59.45 31.72 29.30
C ALA A 1074 59.18 30.21 29.37
N ASP A 1075 60.23 29.38 29.34
CA ASP A 1075 60.12 27.93 29.59
C ASP A 1075 59.99 27.60 31.10
N GLU A 1076 59.98 26.32 31.47
CA GLU A 1076 59.88 25.85 32.87
C GLU A 1076 60.89 26.46 33.84
N THR A 1077 62.04 26.91 33.33
CA THR A 1077 63.12 27.52 34.10
C THR A 1077 63.13 29.05 34.01
N SER A 1078 62.03 29.61 33.51
CA SER A 1078 61.89 31.01 33.10
C SER A 1078 62.92 31.46 32.07
N ASN A 1079 63.54 30.55 31.33
CA ASN A 1079 64.48 30.91 30.27
C ASN A 1079 63.72 31.40 29.04
N LEU A 1080 64.17 32.53 28.48
CA LEU A 1080 63.69 33.04 27.20
C LEU A 1080 64.53 32.48 26.03
N PRO A 1081 63.99 32.48 24.79
CA PRO A 1081 64.76 32.10 23.60
C PRO A 1081 66.08 32.88 23.45
N LEU A 1082 66.09 34.16 23.85
CA LEU A 1082 67.29 35.01 23.84
C LEU A 1082 68.39 34.50 24.78
N MET A 1083 68.02 33.94 25.95
CA MET A 1083 68.97 33.37 26.90
C MET A 1083 69.59 32.08 26.33
N ARG A 1084 68.79 31.21 25.70
CA ARG A 1084 69.31 30.02 24.99
C ARG A 1084 70.23 30.41 23.83
N ALA A 1085 69.90 31.47 23.09
CA ALA A 1085 70.76 32.00 22.03
C ALA A 1085 72.10 32.53 22.57
N ALA A 1086 72.09 33.23 23.71
CA ALA A 1086 73.29 33.71 24.38
C ALA A 1086 74.20 32.55 24.83
N ILE A 1087 73.62 31.46 25.37
CA ILE A 1087 74.34 30.24 25.73
C ILE A 1087 74.95 29.55 24.51
N SER A 1088 74.28 29.59 23.35
CA SER A 1088 74.76 28.98 22.10
C SER A 1088 75.90 29.73 21.40
N SER A 1089 76.28 30.92 21.91
CA SER A 1089 77.38 31.74 21.39
C SER A 1089 77.21 32.23 19.93
N LYS A 1090 75.98 32.30 19.42
CA LYS A 1090 75.70 32.72 18.02
C LYS A 1090 75.23 34.16 17.94
N ALA A 1091 76.17 35.07 17.67
CA ALA A 1091 75.91 36.51 17.52
C ALA A 1091 74.79 36.83 16.52
N ASP A 1092 74.75 36.13 15.39
CA ASP A 1092 73.71 36.33 14.36
C ASP A 1092 72.31 35.99 14.86
N LEU A 1093 72.16 34.92 15.66
CA LEU A 1093 70.89 34.55 16.25
C LEU A 1093 70.44 35.58 17.31
N VAL A 1094 71.38 36.05 18.14
CA VAL A 1094 71.10 37.10 19.14
C VAL A 1094 70.61 38.37 18.45
N ARG A 1095 71.29 38.82 17.38
CA ARG A 1095 70.84 39.97 16.56
C ARG A 1095 69.45 39.73 15.98
N LEU A 1096 69.20 38.52 15.45
CA LEU A 1096 67.91 38.17 14.85
C LEU A 1096 66.77 38.24 15.88
N LEU A 1097 66.94 37.63 17.06
CA LEU A 1097 65.93 37.65 18.12
C LEU A 1097 65.66 39.07 18.63
N LEU A 1098 66.71 39.86 18.88
CA LEU A 1098 66.58 41.28 19.27
C LEU A 1098 65.82 42.10 18.21
N SER A 1099 66.14 41.90 16.93
CA SER A 1099 65.44 42.58 15.82
C SER A 1099 63.94 42.21 15.73
N LYS A 1100 63.54 41.08 16.32
CA LYS A 1100 62.16 40.61 16.42
C LYS A 1100 61.50 40.97 17.76
N GLY A 1101 62.15 41.77 18.61
CA GLY A 1101 61.59 42.29 19.86
C GLY A 1101 61.84 41.41 21.09
N ALA A 1102 62.94 40.65 21.11
CA ALA A 1102 63.35 39.90 22.30
C ALA A 1102 63.66 40.83 23.48
N ASP A 1103 63.19 40.49 24.68
CA ASP A 1103 63.41 41.26 25.90
C ASP A 1103 64.80 40.95 26.49
N ALA A 1104 65.73 41.89 26.32
CA ALA A 1104 67.09 41.78 26.85
C ALA A 1104 67.16 41.96 28.38
N HIS A 1105 66.13 42.52 29.02
CA HIS A 1105 66.08 42.77 30.46
C HIS A 1105 65.40 41.66 31.27
N ALA A 1106 64.73 40.71 30.60
CA ALA A 1106 64.10 39.58 31.25
C ALA A 1106 65.11 38.77 32.07
N LYS A 1107 64.64 38.21 33.18
CA LYS A 1107 65.44 37.41 34.11
C LYS A 1107 64.85 36.02 34.27
N ASP A 1108 65.71 35.02 34.31
CA ASP A 1108 65.34 33.64 34.63
C ASP A 1108 65.11 33.45 36.14
N ASP A 1109 64.82 32.21 36.56
CA ASP A 1109 64.60 31.87 37.97
C ASP A 1109 65.84 32.05 38.86
N GLU A 1110 67.05 32.06 38.27
CA GLU A 1110 68.31 32.40 38.96
C GLU A 1110 68.53 33.92 39.06
N GLY A 1111 67.65 34.73 38.46
CA GLY A 1111 67.75 36.18 38.42
C GLY A 1111 68.75 36.71 37.38
N LEU A 1112 69.17 35.86 36.43
CA LEU A 1112 70.16 36.16 35.40
C LEU A 1112 69.51 36.63 34.11
N THR A 1113 70.15 37.59 33.44
CA THR A 1113 69.76 38.08 32.11
C THR A 1113 70.50 37.32 31.01
N ALA A 1114 70.06 37.49 29.75
CA ALA A 1114 70.79 36.93 28.60
C ALA A 1114 72.27 37.41 28.54
N LEU A 1115 72.54 38.64 28.98
CA LEU A 1115 73.90 39.19 29.07
C LEU A 1115 74.74 38.45 30.12
N ASP A 1116 74.16 38.11 31.27
CA ASP A 1116 74.84 37.36 32.32
C ASP A 1116 75.22 35.95 31.85
N TRP A 1117 74.34 35.30 31.07
CA TRP A 1117 74.63 34.02 30.42
C TRP A 1117 75.72 34.14 29.35
N ALA A 1118 75.68 35.16 28.49
CA ALA A 1118 76.73 35.41 27.49
C ALA A 1118 78.12 35.58 28.13
N ARG A 1119 78.20 36.29 29.27
CA ARG A 1119 79.43 36.47 30.05
C ARG A 1119 79.89 35.18 30.73
N ARG A 1120 78.97 34.38 31.29
CA ARG A 1120 79.29 33.05 31.87
C ARG A 1120 79.86 32.08 30.83
N CYS A 1121 79.46 32.23 29.57
CA CYS A 1121 79.92 31.42 28.45
C CYS A 1121 81.17 32.00 27.73
N ASP A 1122 81.81 33.06 28.27
CA ASP A 1122 82.98 33.74 27.67
C ASP A 1122 82.78 34.22 26.21
N CYS A 1123 81.56 34.67 25.87
CA CYS A 1123 81.21 35.11 24.52
C CYS A 1123 81.21 36.64 24.38
N GLU A 1124 82.39 37.24 24.14
CA GLU A 1124 82.54 38.70 24.10
C GLU A 1124 81.68 39.37 23.02
N GLU A 1125 81.53 38.75 21.84
CA GLU A 1125 80.75 39.32 20.75
C GLU A 1125 79.24 39.35 21.04
N THR A 1126 78.68 38.28 21.63
CA THR A 1126 77.25 38.25 22.01
C THR A 1126 76.98 39.15 23.21
N ALA A 1127 77.91 39.21 24.18
CA ALA A 1127 77.82 40.12 25.32
C ALA A 1127 77.80 41.59 24.87
N ALA A 1128 78.66 41.99 23.93
CA ALA A 1128 78.67 43.35 23.39
C ALA A 1128 77.34 43.72 22.70
N ILE A 1129 76.73 42.79 21.95
CA ILE A 1129 75.44 43.02 21.29
C ILE A 1129 74.30 43.17 22.31
N LEU A 1130 74.33 42.39 23.39
CA LEU A 1130 73.31 42.46 24.45
C LEU A 1130 73.48 43.69 25.34
N GLU A 1131 74.71 44.15 25.61
CA GLU A 1131 74.98 45.42 26.29
C GLU A 1131 74.37 46.60 25.51
N ASP A 1132 74.66 46.68 24.21
CA ASP A 1132 74.12 47.72 23.32
C ASP A 1132 72.58 47.71 23.28
N ALA A 1133 71.97 46.51 23.30
CA ALA A 1133 70.53 46.36 23.30
C ALA A 1133 69.85 46.64 24.66
N MET A 1134 70.57 46.61 25.78
CA MET A 1134 70.04 46.96 27.11
C MET A 1134 70.16 48.46 27.44
N ASP A 1135 71.03 49.18 26.72
CA ASP A 1135 71.22 50.63 26.86
C ASP A 1135 70.19 51.45 26.02
N HIS A 1136 69.41 50.77 25.17
CA HIS A 1136 68.40 51.32 24.27
C HIS A 1136 67.02 50.75 24.55
#